data_AF-A0A7C3SZF9-F1
#
_entry.id   AF-A0A7C3SZF9-F1
#
_cell.length_a   1.000
_cell.length_b   1.000
_cell.length_c   1.000
_cell.angle_alpha   90.00
_cell.angle_beta   90.00
_cell.angle_gamma   90.00
#
_symmetry.space_group_name_H-M   'P 1'
#
loop_
_entity.id
_entity.type
_entity.pdbx_description
1 polymer ?
#
loop_
_entity_poly.entity_id
_entity_poly.type
_entity_poly.pdbx_seq_one_letter_code
_entity_poly.pdbx_strand_id
1 'polypeptide(L)'
;MVERGMRPAGLAVTAAALAVALLAILSPPLSGTRARAGGETPPRVALTFDDGYNFDHRIVDFLSSQGIRATAFVIGSWAQRNPSLLQELSALGWDVCNHTQNHPWLTRLPDAQVVAELNTCQAVIGSLTGQYLPVFRPPGGFIDARVTAVAAAAGYSPVMWSIDSGDARGVDFSVPERVAYMVNASKEGSVILFHFGGRHTYELVTGLVNGLRERGFCFVTISELYGWKNVVRGGDSGPGTAKPSTFLCFPEGTTRPGFEEWILVFNPGEEEARVRATFVSPRGNAEREYEVPPGARRSLCVNTEFGLQDDVSILLESSQPVVAERMLYSSRGGGLSGGTLSTGLSEPSLLRCFAEGTTREGFQEYLAVFNPSSSEAELELEIGGAGSDRKTTVRLPPRQRTTLHVNDMADSGDHSLILRSSTPVFAERSSYFAYQGRITGAAGSTGASRPSQEWYFAEGTTREFFQSYLILYNPCRQDTWVKLDLFTEEGPAGCESMVVRSGERKTVRLDPLLPKGVDFSMRVRSLLPLVAERPTYFQSLNTTGGYCSAGTAAPQREWLFAEGCTTGEFREWLAMFNPFQAEQDVEVTILADGREEKRRYSLPPLARVTVDVGGEVGGAVEVSMEVRAPLGVVAERSLYFTRW
;
A
#
# COMPACT_ATOMS: atom_id res chain seq x y z
N MET A 1 -70.69 15.85 32.58
CA MET A 1 -71.18 16.70 33.68
C MET A 1 -69.97 17.45 34.25
N VAL A 2 -70.14 18.71 34.65
CA VAL A 2 -69.10 19.59 35.23
C VAL A 2 -68.62 18.96 36.57
N GLU A 3 -67.37 19.08 37.03
CA GLU A 3 -66.80 20.28 37.69
C GLU A 3 -65.29 20.17 38.03
N ARG A 4 -64.70 21.29 38.48
CA ARG A 4 -63.27 21.49 38.79
C ARG A 4 -62.92 21.06 40.24
N GLY A 5 -61.64 20.76 40.49
CA GLY A 5 -61.07 20.64 41.85
C GLY A 5 -59.59 21.07 41.90
N MET A 6 -59.21 21.89 42.89
CA MET A 6 -57.88 22.51 43.02
C MET A 6 -56.91 21.70 43.92
N ARG A 7 -55.61 22.05 43.82
CA ARG A 7 -54.48 21.52 44.62
C ARG A 7 -54.62 21.82 46.12
N PRO A 8 -53.78 21.19 46.98
CA PRO A 8 -52.69 21.98 47.57
C PRO A 8 -51.31 21.31 47.51
N ALA A 9 -50.29 22.00 48.03
CA ALA A 9 -48.86 21.70 47.86
C ALA A 9 -48.21 20.99 49.07
N GLY A 10 -47.02 20.42 48.84
CA GLY A 10 -46.12 19.92 49.88
C GLY A 10 -44.67 20.36 49.63
N LEU A 11 -44.05 20.97 50.63
CA LEU A 11 -42.63 21.30 50.76
C LEU A 11 -41.77 20.01 50.91
N ALA A 12 -40.44 19.97 50.77
CA ALA A 12 -39.40 20.95 50.42
C ALA A 12 -38.09 20.21 50.04
N VAL A 13 -37.05 20.95 49.61
CA VAL A 13 -35.68 21.01 50.18
C VAL A 13 -34.70 21.44 49.09
N THR A 14 -33.96 22.51 49.40
CA THR A 14 -32.97 23.17 48.52
C THR A 14 -31.56 22.63 48.74
N ALA A 15 -30.91 22.13 47.69
CA ALA A 15 -29.45 22.17 47.52
C ALA A 15 -29.06 21.74 46.09
N ALA A 16 -28.58 22.67 45.26
CA ALA A 16 -27.87 22.37 44.02
C ALA A 16 -26.80 23.44 43.80
N ALA A 17 -25.54 23.02 43.70
CA ALA A 17 -24.39 23.91 43.59
C ALA A 17 -24.01 24.18 42.12
N LEU A 18 -23.35 25.32 41.91
CA LEU A 18 -22.56 25.74 40.74
C LEU A 18 -22.86 25.06 39.38
N ALA A 19 -23.54 25.80 38.51
CA ALA A 19 -23.51 25.56 37.07
C ALA A 19 -22.52 26.53 36.39
N VAL A 20 -21.62 26.02 35.57
CA VAL A 20 -20.83 26.83 34.61
C VAL A 20 -20.85 26.14 33.24
N ALA A 21 -21.48 26.84 32.28
CA ALA A 21 -21.32 26.75 30.83
C ALA A 21 -21.27 25.36 30.14
N LEU A 22 -22.43 24.93 29.61
CA LEU A 22 -22.50 24.12 28.39
C LEU A 22 -22.92 25.05 27.22
N LEU A 23 -22.22 25.03 26.08
CA LEU A 23 -22.48 25.92 24.96
C LEU A 23 -23.59 25.37 24.03
N ALA A 24 -24.70 26.11 23.91
CA ALA A 24 -25.84 25.87 23.01
C ALA A 24 -26.76 27.11 22.98
N ILE A 25 -27.48 27.50 21.92
CA ILE A 25 -27.48 27.24 20.45
C ILE A 25 -27.98 28.55 19.82
N LEU A 26 -27.47 28.99 18.66
CA LEU A 26 -28.15 30.01 17.83
C LEU A 26 -28.06 29.71 16.32
N SER A 27 -29.20 29.29 15.78
CA SER A 27 -29.61 29.30 14.35
C SER A 27 -30.95 30.07 14.29
N PRO A 28 -31.64 30.34 13.15
CA PRO A 28 -31.42 30.00 11.72
C PRO A 28 -31.62 31.29 10.84
N PRO A 29 -32.35 31.37 9.69
CA PRO A 29 -32.67 30.43 8.58
C PRO A 29 -32.40 31.02 7.15
N LEU A 30 -32.50 30.21 6.08
CA LEU A 30 -33.49 30.37 4.97
C LEU A 30 -33.19 29.56 3.68
N SER A 31 -34.29 29.07 3.08
CA SER A 31 -34.57 28.73 1.67
C SER A 31 -33.45 28.19 0.75
N GLY A 32 -33.66 26.96 0.28
CA GLY A 32 -32.81 26.36 -0.75
C GLY A 32 -33.13 26.82 -2.18
N THR A 33 -32.13 26.72 -3.04
CA THR A 33 -32.28 26.34 -4.43
C THR A 33 -31.63 24.97 -4.63
N ARG A 34 -32.30 24.06 -5.37
CA ARG A 34 -31.69 22.80 -5.79
C ARG A 34 -30.52 23.13 -6.74
N ALA A 35 -29.28 22.96 -6.30
CA ALA A 35 -28.15 22.89 -7.21
C ALA A 35 -28.37 21.72 -8.18
N ARG A 36 -28.22 21.97 -9.48
CA ARG A 36 -28.39 20.95 -10.52
C ARG A 36 -27.24 19.95 -10.45
N ALA A 37 -27.53 18.68 -10.76
CA ALA A 37 -26.49 17.73 -11.13
C ALA A 37 -25.77 18.24 -12.39
N GLY A 38 -24.45 18.34 -12.33
CA GLY A 38 -23.60 19.05 -13.29
C GLY A 38 -22.34 19.55 -12.60
N GLY A 39 -21.58 18.61 -12.01
CA GLY A 39 -20.41 18.92 -11.19
C GLY A 39 -19.19 19.23 -12.03
N GLU A 40 -18.96 20.51 -12.34
CA GLU A 40 -17.63 20.98 -12.74
C GLU A 40 -16.70 20.89 -11.52
N THR A 41 -15.55 20.24 -11.69
CA THR A 41 -14.51 20.19 -10.65
C THR A 41 -13.96 21.60 -10.38
N PRO A 42 -13.76 22.02 -9.12
CA PRO A 42 -13.20 23.33 -8.82
C PRO A 42 -11.84 23.54 -9.50
N PRO A 43 -11.55 24.73 -10.07
CA PRO A 43 -10.31 24.99 -10.76
C PRO A 43 -9.11 24.95 -9.80
N ARG A 44 -8.02 24.32 -10.21
CA ARG A 44 -6.84 24.01 -9.41
C ARG A 44 -5.66 24.92 -9.74
N VAL A 45 -4.91 25.29 -8.71
CA VAL A 45 -3.68 26.10 -8.80
C VAL A 45 -2.60 25.53 -7.89
N ALA A 46 -1.35 25.54 -8.35
CA ALA A 46 -0.19 25.19 -7.53
C ALA A 46 0.61 26.45 -7.14
N LEU A 47 0.80 26.65 -5.83
CA LEU A 47 1.73 27.62 -5.28
C LEU A 47 3.10 26.95 -5.18
N THR A 48 4.13 27.55 -5.78
CA THR A 48 5.48 26.97 -5.82
C THR A 48 6.53 27.96 -5.35
N PHE A 49 7.46 27.48 -4.53
CA PHE A 49 8.47 28.29 -3.86
C PHE A 49 9.87 27.76 -4.18
N ASP A 50 10.73 28.60 -4.74
CA ASP A 50 12.10 28.24 -5.11
C ASP A 50 13.12 28.60 -4.00
N ASP A 51 14.34 28.08 -4.16
CA ASP A 51 15.53 28.24 -3.32
C ASP A 51 15.47 27.65 -1.90
N GLY A 52 15.03 28.47 -0.93
CA GLY A 52 15.19 28.28 0.52
C GLY A 52 16.05 29.33 1.24
N TYR A 53 16.81 30.18 0.54
CA TYR A 53 17.52 31.29 1.20
C TYR A 53 16.55 32.32 1.80
N ASN A 54 16.93 32.90 2.95
CA ASN A 54 16.15 33.92 3.68
C ASN A 54 14.70 33.49 3.99
N PHE A 55 14.50 32.21 4.32
CA PHE A 55 13.20 31.58 4.51
C PHE A 55 12.28 32.31 5.50
N ASP A 56 11.09 32.73 5.05
CA ASP A 56 10.07 33.36 5.91
C ASP A 56 9.01 32.34 6.37
N HIS A 57 9.17 31.86 7.62
CA HIS A 57 8.23 30.90 8.24
C HIS A 57 6.77 31.36 8.25
N ARG A 58 6.50 32.67 8.21
CA ARG A 58 5.12 33.20 8.19
C ARG A 58 4.32 32.68 7.00
N ILE A 59 4.98 32.35 5.89
CA ILE A 59 4.35 31.76 4.69
C ILE A 59 3.82 30.36 5.01
N VAL A 60 4.63 29.52 5.68
CA VAL A 60 4.24 28.15 6.06
C VAL A 60 3.13 28.19 7.11
N ASP A 61 3.29 29.02 8.15
CA ASP A 61 2.29 29.21 9.21
C ASP A 61 0.93 29.61 8.61
N PHE A 62 0.93 30.60 7.70
CA PHE A 62 -0.28 31.05 7.02
C PHE A 62 -0.90 29.92 6.19
N LEU A 63 -0.17 29.30 5.27
CA LEU A 63 -0.72 28.26 4.40
C LEU A 63 -1.23 27.05 5.20
N SER A 64 -0.50 26.63 6.23
CA SER A 64 -0.92 25.59 7.19
C SER A 64 -2.21 25.96 7.92
N SER A 65 -2.31 27.17 8.47
CA SER A 65 -3.55 27.68 9.11
C SER A 65 -4.77 27.70 8.17
N GLN A 66 -4.52 27.77 6.86
CA GLN A 66 -5.53 27.76 5.82
C GLN A 66 -5.81 26.34 5.26
N GLY A 67 -5.11 25.30 5.72
CA GLY A 67 -5.21 23.94 5.19
C GLY A 67 -4.67 23.79 3.75
N ILE A 68 -3.75 24.67 3.34
CA ILE A 68 -3.16 24.70 2.00
C ILE A 68 -1.79 24.02 2.02
N ARG A 69 -1.60 23.07 1.10
CA ARG A 69 -0.31 22.46 0.76
C ARG A 69 0.25 23.14 -0.50
N ALA A 70 1.57 23.16 -0.63
CA ALA A 70 2.29 23.80 -1.73
C ALA A 70 3.50 22.95 -2.13
N THR A 71 4.29 23.43 -3.11
CA THR A 71 5.51 22.75 -3.57
C THR A 71 6.73 23.62 -3.33
N ALA A 72 7.77 23.06 -2.73
CA ALA A 72 9.07 23.71 -2.54
C ALA A 72 10.10 23.10 -3.50
N PHE A 73 10.65 23.89 -4.42
CA PHE A 73 11.82 23.49 -5.23
C PHE A 73 13.08 23.95 -4.48
N VAL A 74 13.79 23.01 -3.86
CA VAL A 74 14.87 23.32 -2.91
C VAL A 74 16.25 23.02 -3.48
N ILE A 75 17.22 23.88 -3.16
CA ILE A 75 18.63 23.65 -3.51
C ILE A 75 19.21 22.59 -2.57
N GLY A 76 19.79 21.52 -3.10
CA GLY A 76 20.25 20.38 -2.28
C GLY A 76 21.29 20.75 -1.21
N SER A 77 22.25 21.61 -1.53
CA SER A 77 23.23 22.13 -0.55
C SER A 77 22.63 23.08 0.49
N TRP A 78 21.46 23.67 0.25
CA TRP A 78 20.69 24.37 1.28
C TRP A 78 19.90 23.38 2.12
N ALA A 79 19.27 22.37 1.51
CA ALA A 79 18.49 21.35 2.21
C ALA A 79 19.33 20.56 3.23
N GLN A 80 20.57 20.20 2.88
CA GLN A 80 21.55 19.58 3.80
C GLN A 80 21.83 20.39 5.08
N ARG A 81 21.66 21.73 5.03
CA ARG A 81 21.88 22.62 6.18
C ARG A 81 20.60 22.92 6.99
N ASN A 82 19.43 22.54 6.47
CA ASN A 82 18.13 22.83 7.09
C ASN A 82 17.25 21.57 7.24
N PRO A 83 17.79 20.40 7.67
CA PRO A 83 17.09 19.12 7.59
C PRO A 83 15.73 19.10 8.29
N SER A 84 15.64 19.74 9.48
CA SER A 84 14.39 19.83 10.24
C SER A 84 13.28 20.58 9.52
N LEU A 85 13.62 21.61 8.73
CA LEU A 85 12.65 22.38 7.94
C LEU A 85 12.15 21.56 6.74
N LEU A 86 13.00 20.75 6.11
CA LEU A 86 12.58 19.86 5.03
C LEU A 86 11.66 18.75 5.56
N GLN A 87 11.95 18.24 6.76
CA GLN A 87 11.08 17.31 7.48
C GLN A 87 9.74 17.94 7.86
N GLU A 88 9.73 19.20 8.33
CA GLU A 88 8.52 19.98 8.62
C GLU A 88 7.64 20.14 7.38
N LEU A 89 8.18 20.66 6.28
CA LEU A 89 7.45 20.84 5.01
C LEU A 89 6.86 19.50 4.51
N SER A 90 7.65 18.42 4.57
CA SER A 90 7.19 17.09 4.19
C SER A 90 6.11 16.53 5.13
N ALA A 91 6.20 16.80 6.44
CA ALA A 91 5.19 16.39 7.43
C ALA A 91 3.87 17.16 7.27
N LEU A 92 3.94 18.41 6.80
CA LEU A 92 2.79 19.21 6.37
C LEU A 92 2.20 18.77 5.02
N GLY A 93 2.78 17.75 4.37
CA GLY A 93 2.32 17.21 3.09
C GLY A 93 2.61 18.09 1.88
N TRP A 94 3.61 18.97 1.95
CA TRP A 94 4.11 19.71 0.79
C TRP A 94 4.96 18.79 -0.09
N ASP A 95 4.95 19.01 -1.40
CA ASP A 95 5.96 18.44 -2.29
C ASP A 95 7.31 19.10 -2.00
N VAL A 96 8.37 18.30 -1.84
CA VAL A 96 9.76 18.76 -1.81
C VAL A 96 10.45 18.28 -3.08
N CYS A 97 10.74 19.21 -3.98
CA CYS A 97 11.21 18.99 -5.34
C CYS A 97 12.61 19.53 -5.58
N ASN A 98 13.23 19.08 -6.67
CA ASN A 98 14.64 19.32 -6.97
C ASN A 98 14.88 20.70 -7.61
N HIS A 99 15.71 21.55 -6.98
CA HIS A 99 16.21 22.80 -7.59
C HIS A 99 17.72 22.76 -7.84
N THR A 100 18.24 21.58 -8.21
CA THR A 100 19.66 21.23 -8.36
C THR A 100 20.44 21.27 -7.03
N GLN A 101 21.66 20.72 -7.03
CA GLN A 101 22.45 20.60 -5.80
C GLN A 101 23.06 21.95 -5.39
N ASN A 102 23.52 22.74 -6.36
CA ASN A 102 24.29 23.96 -6.13
C ASN A 102 23.75 25.19 -6.90
N HIS A 103 22.55 25.11 -7.47
CA HIS A 103 21.90 26.17 -8.25
C HIS A 103 22.68 26.69 -9.51
N PRO A 104 23.40 25.85 -10.29
CA PRO A 104 24.03 26.30 -11.53
C PRO A 104 23.03 26.38 -12.70
N TRP A 105 23.30 27.26 -13.67
CA TRP A 105 22.55 27.27 -14.94
C TRP A 105 22.94 26.04 -15.77
N LEU A 106 22.06 25.04 -15.83
CA LEU A 106 22.30 23.75 -16.47
C LEU A 106 22.69 23.86 -17.95
N THR A 107 22.22 24.89 -18.64
CA THR A 107 22.60 25.20 -20.04
C THR A 107 24.09 25.51 -20.22
N ARG A 108 24.82 25.83 -19.13
CA ARG A 108 26.27 26.07 -19.11
C ARG A 108 27.09 24.85 -18.68
N LEU A 109 26.45 23.74 -18.30
CA LEU A 109 27.13 22.55 -17.81
C LEU A 109 27.23 21.44 -18.87
N PRO A 110 28.30 20.63 -18.86
CA PRO A 110 28.34 19.35 -19.57
C PRO A 110 27.28 18.38 -19.05
N ASP A 111 26.78 17.51 -19.91
CA ASP A 111 25.63 16.62 -19.62
C ASP A 111 25.83 15.76 -18.35
N ALA A 112 27.03 15.21 -18.14
CA ALA A 112 27.35 14.44 -16.93
C ALA A 112 27.23 15.26 -15.62
N GLN A 113 27.49 16.58 -15.67
CA GLN A 113 27.32 17.47 -14.53
C GLN A 113 25.86 17.85 -14.31
N VAL A 114 25.05 17.97 -15.39
CA VAL A 114 23.59 18.12 -15.29
C VAL A 114 22.99 16.91 -14.54
N VAL A 115 23.35 15.69 -14.95
CA VAL A 115 22.91 14.46 -14.26
C VAL A 115 23.37 14.43 -12.80
N ALA A 116 24.61 14.81 -12.51
CA ALA A 116 25.15 14.84 -11.14
C ALA A 116 24.43 15.85 -10.23
N GLU A 117 24.14 17.06 -10.72
CA GLU A 117 23.38 18.09 -9.99
C GLU A 117 21.96 17.63 -9.66
N LEU A 118 21.27 16.98 -10.60
CA LEU A 118 19.93 16.43 -10.38
C LEU A 118 19.96 15.26 -9.38
N ASN A 119 20.78 14.24 -9.63
CA ASN A 119 20.83 13.04 -8.79
C ASN A 119 21.29 13.32 -7.35
N THR A 120 22.25 14.23 -7.16
CA THR A 120 22.74 14.56 -5.82
C THR A 120 21.67 15.30 -5.02
N CYS A 121 20.99 16.27 -5.62
CA CYS A 121 19.88 16.97 -4.99
C CYS A 121 18.73 16.01 -4.65
N GLN A 122 18.39 15.09 -5.56
CA GLN A 122 17.31 14.13 -5.31
C GLN A 122 17.66 13.15 -4.18
N ALA A 123 18.90 12.68 -4.10
CA ALA A 123 19.37 11.84 -3.01
C ALA A 123 19.32 12.56 -1.65
N VAL A 124 19.70 13.85 -1.61
CA VAL A 124 19.53 14.70 -0.42
C VAL A 124 18.06 14.78 -0.02
N ILE A 125 17.16 15.16 -0.94
CA ILE A 125 15.72 15.30 -0.64
C ILE A 125 15.15 13.97 -0.13
N GLY A 126 15.40 12.87 -0.83
CA GLY A 126 14.93 11.54 -0.43
C GLY A 126 15.45 11.12 0.95
N SER A 127 16.72 11.37 1.27
CA SER A 127 17.28 11.05 2.59
C SER A 127 16.73 11.89 3.75
N LEU A 128 16.21 13.09 3.48
CA LEU A 128 15.68 13.99 4.50
C LEU A 128 14.16 13.86 4.69
N THR A 129 13.42 13.57 3.61
CA THR A 129 11.94 13.65 3.57
C THR A 129 11.26 12.33 3.22
N GLY A 130 11.98 11.36 2.65
CA GLY A 130 11.41 10.17 2.03
C GLY A 130 10.74 10.43 0.67
N GLN A 131 10.70 11.68 0.17
CA GLN A 131 10.06 12.01 -1.10
C GLN A 131 10.98 11.74 -2.30
N TYR A 132 10.40 11.18 -3.36
CA TYR A 132 11.08 10.98 -4.64
C TYR A 132 10.14 11.34 -5.80
N LEU A 133 9.97 12.64 -6.03
CA LEU A 133 9.22 13.16 -7.18
C LEU A 133 10.18 13.28 -8.38
N PRO A 134 9.82 12.79 -9.58
CA PRO A 134 10.72 12.70 -10.74
C PRO A 134 10.82 14.06 -11.48
N VAL A 135 10.96 15.16 -10.72
CA VAL A 135 10.89 16.51 -11.27
C VAL A 135 11.89 17.47 -10.67
N PHE A 136 12.27 18.43 -11.50
CA PHE A 136 13.14 19.52 -11.13
C PHE A 136 12.64 20.84 -11.70
N ARG A 137 13.10 21.95 -11.13
CA ARG A 137 12.99 23.27 -11.76
C ARG A 137 14.40 23.75 -12.12
N PRO A 138 14.68 24.16 -13.38
CA PRO A 138 15.99 24.65 -13.76
C PRO A 138 16.28 26.01 -13.10
N PRO A 139 17.44 26.21 -12.47
CA PRO A 139 17.89 27.50 -11.91
C PRO A 139 17.73 28.67 -12.88
N GLY A 140 17.03 29.72 -12.43
CA GLY A 140 16.70 30.90 -13.24
C GLY A 140 15.79 30.64 -14.45
N GLY A 141 15.16 29.46 -14.55
CA GLY A 141 14.35 29.05 -15.69
C GLY A 141 15.15 28.67 -16.95
N PHE A 142 16.48 28.61 -16.87
CA PHE A 142 17.34 28.36 -18.03
C PHE A 142 17.37 26.88 -18.42
N ILE A 143 16.64 26.53 -19.47
CA ILE A 143 16.58 25.19 -20.07
C ILE A 143 16.60 25.26 -21.60
N ASP A 144 17.22 24.26 -22.22
CA ASP A 144 17.27 24.08 -23.67
C ASP A 144 16.95 22.61 -24.03
N ALA A 145 16.81 22.30 -25.33
CA ALA A 145 16.45 20.95 -25.78
C ALA A 145 17.47 19.86 -25.37
N ARG A 146 18.76 20.22 -25.19
CA ARG A 146 19.79 19.29 -24.71
C ARG A 146 19.59 19.01 -23.23
N VAL A 147 19.43 20.05 -22.40
CA VAL A 147 19.17 19.89 -20.96
C VAL A 147 17.88 19.10 -20.72
N THR A 148 16.81 19.36 -21.48
CA THR A 148 15.57 18.56 -21.41
C THR A 148 15.81 17.08 -21.75
N ALA A 149 16.55 16.78 -22.82
CA ALA A 149 16.84 15.40 -23.20
C ALA A 149 17.73 14.67 -22.18
N VAL A 150 18.74 15.35 -21.63
CA VAL A 150 19.63 14.82 -20.58
C VAL A 150 18.88 14.56 -19.28
N ALA A 151 18.01 15.49 -18.85
CA ALA A 151 17.19 15.33 -17.67
C ALA A 151 16.18 14.18 -17.83
N ALA A 152 15.50 14.09 -18.99
CA ALA A 152 14.57 13.01 -19.28
C ALA A 152 15.27 11.63 -19.30
N ALA A 153 16.47 11.53 -19.90
CA ALA A 153 17.28 10.32 -19.86
C ALA A 153 17.77 9.94 -18.45
N ALA A 154 17.86 10.90 -17.53
CA ALA A 154 18.12 10.69 -16.11
C ALA A 154 16.86 10.47 -15.26
N GLY A 155 15.66 10.43 -15.88
CA GLY A 155 14.39 10.19 -15.19
C GLY A 155 13.70 11.43 -14.59
N TYR A 156 14.06 12.65 -15.02
CA TYR A 156 13.49 13.90 -14.51
C TYR A 156 12.74 14.71 -15.57
N SER A 157 11.57 15.25 -15.19
CA SER A 157 10.82 16.22 -15.99
C SER A 157 10.96 17.65 -15.45
N PRO A 158 11.16 18.67 -16.30
CA PRO A 158 11.24 20.07 -15.87
C PRO A 158 9.86 20.65 -15.55
N VAL A 159 9.72 21.29 -14.39
CA VAL A 159 8.50 22.02 -13.98
C VAL A 159 8.77 23.53 -14.01
N MET A 160 8.20 24.18 -15.02
CA MET A 160 8.23 25.64 -15.16
C MET A 160 7.10 26.30 -14.34
N TRP A 161 6.77 27.55 -14.65
CA TRP A 161 5.64 28.29 -14.09
C TRP A 161 4.84 28.97 -15.20
N SER A 162 3.56 29.21 -14.92
CA SER A 162 2.65 29.96 -15.80
C SER A 162 2.50 31.43 -15.41
N ILE A 163 2.78 31.75 -14.13
CA ILE A 163 2.68 33.09 -13.55
C ILE A 163 3.92 33.33 -12.69
N ASP A 164 4.62 34.42 -12.96
CA ASP A 164 5.73 34.92 -12.15
C ASP A 164 5.21 36.00 -11.19
N SER A 165 5.39 35.83 -9.88
CA SER A 165 5.03 36.84 -8.89
C SER A 165 5.92 38.08 -8.95
N GLY A 166 7.12 37.95 -9.52
CA GLY A 166 8.12 39.00 -9.60
C GLY A 166 8.83 39.30 -8.27
N ASP A 167 8.66 38.47 -7.23
CA ASP A 167 9.24 38.67 -5.90
C ASP A 167 10.78 38.59 -5.87
N ALA A 168 11.40 37.85 -6.79
CA ALA A 168 12.85 37.85 -7.02
C ALA A 168 13.37 39.05 -7.82
N ARG A 169 12.51 39.92 -8.37
CA ARG A 169 12.95 41.06 -9.18
C ARG A 169 13.40 42.20 -8.25
N GLY A 170 14.62 42.69 -8.44
CA GLY A 170 15.19 43.83 -7.71
C GLY A 170 14.57 45.21 -8.02
N VAL A 171 13.31 45.24 -8.47
CA VAL A 171 12.55 46.45 -8.86
C VAL A 171 11.26 46.47 -8.02
N ASP A 172 10.89 47.64 -7.51
CA ASP A 172 9.68 47.77 -6.68
C ASP A 172 8.39 47.65 -7.53
N PHE A 173 7.33 47.13 -6.90
CA PHE A 173 6.00 47.01 -7.49
C PHE A 173 4.93 47.17 -6.41
N SER A 174 3.73 47.61 -6.80
CA SER A 174 2.57 47.66 -5.92
C SER A 174 2.07 46.25 -5.61
N VAL A 175 2.08 45.85 -4.34
CA VAL A 175 1.60 44.53 -3.90
C VAL A 175 0.13 44.30 -4.28
N PRO A 176 -0.83 45.23 -4.04
CA PRO A 176 -2.21 45.05 -4.47
C PRO A 176 -2.38 44.85 -5.98
N GLU A 177 -1.63 45.59 -6.81
CA GLU A 177 -1.68 45.46 -8.27
C GLU A 177 -1.09 44.12 -8.74
N ARG A 178 0.00 43.66 -8.11
CA ARG A 178 0.60 42.35 -8.40
C ARG A 178 -0.33 41.21 -7.98
N VAL A 179 -0.97 41.29 -6.81
CA VAL A 179 -2.01 40.33 -6.38
C VAL A 179 -3.15 40.31 -7.39
N ALA A 180 -3.71 41.47 -7.76
CA ALA A 180 -4.78 41.54 -8.75
C ALA A 180 -4.38 40.95 -10.11
N TYR A 181 -3.15 41.20 -10.57
CA TYR A 181 -2.61 40.57 -11.78
C TYR A 181 -2.57 39.03 -11.67
N MET A 182 -1.98 38.48 -10.60
CA MET A 182 -1.88 37.02 -10.42
C MET A 182 -3.26 36.36 -10.27
N VAL A 183 -4.16 36.98 -9.49
CA VAL A 183 -5.55 36.53 -9.32
C VAL A 183 -6.26 36.48 -10.67
N ASN A 184 -6.16 37.54 -11.49
CA ASN A 184 -6.82 37.61 -12.80
C ASN A 184 -6.21 36.67 -13.85
N ALA A 185 -4.87 36.48 -13.83
CA ALA A 185 -4.18 35.59 -14.76
C ALA A 185 -4.38 34.09 -14.46
N SER A 186 -4.83 33.74 -13.25
CA SER A 186 -5.00 32.35 -12.83
C SER A 186 -6.19 31.66 -13.50
N LYS A 187 -5.95 30.39 -13.88
CA LYS A 187 -6.87 29.43 -14.51
C LYS A 187 -6.56 28.01 -14.01
N GLU A 188 -7.41 27.02 -14.32
CA GLU A 188 -7.10 25.59 -14.10
C GLU A 188 -5.70 25.27 -14.65
N GLY A 189 -4.90 24.54 -13.87
CA GLY A 189 -3.54 24.17 -14.26
C GLY A 189 -2.49 25.26 -14.03
N SER A 190 -2.82 26.39 -13.41
CA SER A 190 -1.85 27.45 -13.15
C SER A 190 -0.80 27.04 -12.12
N VAL A 191 0.46 27.21 -12.48
CA VAL A 191 1.64 27.11 -11.59
C VAL A 191 2.18 28.51 -11.34
N ILE A 192 2.34 28.90 -10.09
CA ILE A 192 2.72 30.26 -9.67
C ILE A 192 4.06 30.22 -8.94
N LEU A 193 5.03 31.01 -9.41
CA LEU A 193 6.39 31.10 -8.87
C LEU A 193 6.51 32.17 -7.78
N PHE A 194 7.08 31.76 -6.65
CA PHE A 194 7.53 32.58 -5.53
C PHE A 194 8.91 32.12 -5.06
N HIS A 195 9.54 32.87 -4.16
CA HIS A 195 10.77 32.51 -3.46
C HIS A 195 10.58 32.73 -1.96
N PHE A 196 11.00 31.80 -1.10
CA PHE A 196 10.69 31.87 0.35
C PHE A 196 11.20 33.14 1.05
N GLY A 197 12.27 33.75 0.54
CA GLY A 197 12.83 35.03 0.99
C GLY A 197 12.65 36.17 -0.01
N GLY A 198 11.68 36.06 -0.93
CA GLY A 198 11.41 37.05 -1.96
C GLY A 198 10.80 38.35 -1.43
N ARG A 199 10.85 39.40 -2.24
CA ARG A 199 10.31 40.71 -1.88
C ARG A 199 8.79 40.67 -1.83
N HIS A 200 8.24 40.96 -0.65
CA HIS A 200 6.80 40.96 -0.35
C HIS A 200 6.10 39.60 -0.55
N THR A 201 6.82 38.48 -0.56
CA THR A 201 6.23 37.15 -0.84
C THR A 201 5.11 36.80 0.14
N TYR A 202 5.25 37.12 1.42
CA TYR A 202 4.18 36.91 2.41
C TYR A 202 2.90 37.70 2.08
N GLU A 203 3.02 38.99 1.78
CA GLU A 203 1.88 39.84 1.44
C GLU A 203 1.26 39.47 0.07
N LEU A 204 2.08 38.99 -0.87
CA LEU A 204 1.62 38.46 -2.15
C LEU A 204 0.86 37.13 -2.01
N VAL A 205 1.38 36.18 -1.25
CA VAL A 205 0.75 34.86 -1.02
C VAL A 205 -0.57 35.01 -0.28
N THR A 206 -0.61 35.82 0.79
CA THR A 206 -1.83 36.06 1.57
C THR A 206 -2.92 36.72 0.72
N GLY A 207 -2.58 37.76 -0.06
CA GLY A 207 -3.52 38.41 -0.97
C GLY A 207 -4.02 37.49 -2.09
N LEU A 208 -3.11 36.70 -2.68
CA LEU A 208 -3.43 35.76 -3.76
C LEU A 208 -4.36 34.63 -3.28
N VAL A 209 -4.07 34.04 -2.12
CA VAL A 209 -4.88 32.96 -1.53
C VAL A 209 -6.32 33.43 -1.31
N ASN A 210 -6.51 34.63 -0.76
CA ASN A 210 -7.84 35.20 -0.55
C ASN A 210 -8.57 35.42 -1.88
N GLY A 211 -7.94 36.11 -2.84
CA GLY A 211 -8.57 36.42 -4.13
C GLY A 211 -8.87 35.18 -4.99
N LEU A 212 -8.07 34.11 -4.90
CA LEU A 212 -8.36 32.85 -5.61
C LEU A 212 -9.45 32.02 -4.94
N ARG A 213 -9.58 32.07 -3.61
CA ARG A 213 -10.72 31.45 -2.89
C ARG A 213 -12.05 32.09 -3.25
N GLU A 214 -12.09 33.42 -3.35
CA GLU A 214 -13.28 34.15 -3.83
C GLU A 214 -13.67 33.75 -5.26
N ARG A 215 -12.70 33.35 -6.09
CA ARG A 215 -12.90 32.80 -7.44
C ARG A 215 -13.16 31.29 -7.47
N GLY A 216 -13.29 30.63 -6.31
CA GLY A 216 -13.62 29.21 -6.21
C GLY A 216 -12.47 28.24 -6.50
N PHE A 217 -11.21 28.69 -6.46
CA PHE A 217 -10.06 27.83 -6.72
C PHE A 217 -9.71 26.92 -5.53
N CYS A 218 -9.26 25.70 -5.85
CA CYS A 218 -8.57 24.81 -4.94
C CYS A 218 -7.05 24.91 -5.12
N PHE A 219 -6.31 24.86 -4.00
CA PHE A 219 -4.86 24.83 -3.98
C PHE A 219 -4.40 23.38 -3.89
N VAL A 220 -3.45 23.01 -4.75
CA VAL A 220 -2.90 21.66 -4.86
C VAL A 220 -1.38 21.74 -4.96
N THR A 221 -0.71 20.64 -4.66
CA THR A 221 0.72 20.51 -4.96
C THR A 221 0.95 20.28 -6.46
N ILE A 222 2.20 20.32 -6.91
CA ILE A 222 2.60 20.02 -8.30
C ILE A 222 2.29 18.56 -8.66
N SER A 223 2.57 17.63 -7.74
CA SER A 223 2.22 16.21 -7.89
C SER A 223 0.72 16.03 -8.12
N GLU A 224 -0.12 16.65 -7.29
CA GLU A 224 -1.58 16.64 -7.42
C GLU A 224 -2.10 17.36 -8.68
N LEU A 225 -1.45 18.44 -9.12
CA LEU A 225 -1.87 19.21 -10.29
C LEU A 225 -1.74 18.36 -11.58
N TYR A 226 -0.59 17.70 -11.74
CA TYR A 226 -0.29 16.85 -12.89
C TYR A 226 -0.77 15.40 -12.73
N GLY A 227 -1.29 15.02 -11.56
CA GLY A 227 -1.75 13.66 -11.28
C GLY A 227 -0.62 12.66 -11.05
N TRP A 228 0.58 13.12 -10.73
CA TRP A 228 1.66 12.27 -10.21
C TRP A 228 1.29 11.88 -8.79
N LYS A 229 0.94 10.62 -8.56
CA LYS A 229 0.81 10.09 -7.21
C LYS A 229 2.21 9.96 -6.61
N ASN A 230 2.26 9.78 -5.29
CA ASN A 230 3.50 9.32 -4.67
C ASN A 230 3.92 8.01 -5.31
N VAL A 231 5.19 7.91 -5.71
CA VAL A 231 5.72 6.74 -6.41
C VAL A 231 5.65 5.52 -5.50
N VAL A 232 4.67 4.65 -5.70
CA VAL A 232 4.53 3.43 -4.91
C VAL A 232 5.46 2.38 -5.50
N ARG A 233 6.58 2.16 -4.82
CA ARG A 233 7.49 1.05 -5.11
C ARG A 233 7.20 -0.10 -4.16
N GLY A 234 7.16 -1.31 -4.69
CA GLY A 234 6.94 -2.50 -3.89
C GLY A 234 6.94 -3.77 -4.72
N GLY A 235 6.59 -4.86 -4.06
CA GLY A 235 6.30 -6.13 -4.69
C GLY A 235 5.88 -7.15 -3.66
N ASP A 236 5.01 -8.06 -4.07
CA ASP A 236 4.47 -9.13 -3.23
C ASP A 236 4.59 -10.49 -3.95
N SER A 237 4.56 -11.58 -3.18
CA SER A 237 4.55 -12.94 -3.70
C SER A 237 3.64 -13.83 -2.87
N GLY A 238 2.70 -14.50 -3.54
CA GLY A 238 1.74 -15.38 -2.88
C GLY A 238 1.28 -16.54 -3.76
N PRO A 239 0.72 -17.60 -3.15
CA PRO A 239 0.09 -18.69 -3.87
C PRO A 239 -1.25 -18.25 -4.48
N GLY A 240 -1.64 -18.87 -5.60
CA GLY A 240 -2.98 -18.71 -6.16
C GLY A 240 -4.03 -19.45 -5.32
N THR A 241 -5.28 -19.52 -5.82
CA THR A 241 -6.26 -20.47 -5.25
C THR A 241 -6.26 -21.79 -6.02
N ALA A 242 -6.49 -22.89 -5.32
CA ALA A 242 -6.72 -24.20 -5.93
C ALA A 242 -8.15 -24.38 -6.48
N LYS A 243 -9.09 -23.52 -6.07
CA LYS A 243 -10.51 -23.62 -6.39
C LYS A 243 -11.18 -22.23 -6.47
N PRO A 244 -12.04 -21.99 -7.46
CA PRO A 244 -12.94 -20.84 -7.45
C PRO A 244 -14.07 -21.03 -6.42
N SER A 245 -14.74 -19.96 -6.04
CA SER A 245 -15.81 -19.94 -5.03
C SER A 245 -16.93 -18.97 -5.39
N THR A 246 -18.15 -19.27 -4.96
CA THR A 246 -19.31 -18.35 -5.03
C THR A 246 -19.34 -17.36 -3.86
N PHE A 247 -18.48 -17.53 -2.86
CA PHE A 247 -18.28 -16.59 -1.74
C PHE A 247 -16.78 -16.37 -1.50
N LEU A 248 -16.35 -15.11 -1.38
CA LEU A 248 -14.98 -14.73 -1.01
C LEU A 248 -15.01 -13.53 -0.05
N CYS A 249 -14.11 -13.51 0.94
CA CYS A 249 -13.96 -12.40 1.87
C CYS A 249 -12.51 -11.92 1.97
N PHE A 250 -12.34 -10.60 1.99
CA PHE A 250 -11.10 -9.88 2.25
C PHE A 250 -11.31 -9.06 3.53
N PRO A 251 -10.76 -9.50 4.69
CA PRO A 251 -10.98 -8.80 5.95
C PRO A 251 -10.09 -7.54 6.07
N GLU A 252 -8.91 -7.54 5.45
CA GLU A 252 -8.07 -6.34 5.30
C GLU A 252 -8.46 -5.54 4.05
N GLY A 253 -8.22 -4.23 4.12
CA GLY A 253 -8.58 -3.23 3.11
C GLY A 253 -8.66 -1.84 3.75
N THR A 254 -8.27 -0.80 3.03
CA THR A 254 -8.44 0.60 3.45
C THR A 254 -8.40 1.56 2.26
N THR A 255 -9.29 2.54 2.32
CA THR A 255 -9.50 3.60 1.32
C THR A 255 -9.04 4.97 1.82
N ARG A 256 -8.30 4.97 2.95
CA ARG A 256 -7.73 6.17 3.58
C ARG A 256 -6.66 6.83 2.69
N PRO A 257 -6.38 8.14 2.87
CA PRO A 257 -5.29 8.80 2.17
C PRO A 257 -3.96 8.05 2.32
N GLY A 258 -3.22 7.93 1.22
CA GLY A 258 -2.00 7.11 1.15
C GLY A 258 -2.22 5.64 0.77
N PHE A 259 -3.46 5.21 0.52
CA PHE A 259 -3.77 3.85 0.08
C PHE A 259 -4.60 3.83 -1.21
N GLU A 260 -4.31 2.88 -2.08
CA GLU A 260 -5.08 2.60 -3.30
C GLU A 260 -5.34 1.10 -3.38
N GLU A 261 -6.60 0.71 -3.20
CA GLU A 261 -7.03 -0.69 -3.06
C GLU A 261 -7.79 -1.15 -4.30
N TRP A 262 -7.42 -2.33 -4.79
CA TRP A 262 -8.03 -2.97 -5.95
C TRP A 262 -8.50 -4.38 -5.60
N ILE A 263 -9.69 -4.74 -6.09
CA ILE A 263 -10.20 -6.12 -6.09
C ILE A 263 -10.33 -6.59 -7.53
N LEU A 264 -9.69 -7.70 -7.85
CA LEU A 264 -9.66 -8.24 -9.21
C LEU A 264 -10.37 -9.58 -9.21
N VAL A 265 -11.50 -9.63 -9.92
CA VAL A 265 -12.39 -10.79 -9.98
C VAL A 265 -12.26 -11.44 -11.35
N PHE A 266 -11.76 -12.66 -11.39
CA PHE A 266 -11.61 -13.49 -12.58
C PHE A 266 -12.69 -14.58 -12.60
N ASN A 267 -13.36 -14.75 -13.74
CA ASN A 267 -14.33 -15.82 -13.97
C ASN A 267 -13.69 -16.94 -14.83
N PRO A 268 -13.23 -18.05 -14.24
CA PRO A 268 -12.74 -19.21 -14.98
C PRO A 268 -13.86 -20.11 -15.56
N GLY A 269 -15.13 -19.79 -15.30
CA GLY A 269 -16.28 -20.57 -15.76
C GLY A 269 -16.69 -20.29 -17.20
N GLU A 270 -17.58 -21.13 -17.73
CA GLU A 270 -18.17 -21.03 -19.07
C GLU A 270 -19.43 -20.13 -19.13
N GLU A 271 -19.99 -19.75 -17.97
CA GLU A 271 -21.18 -18.89 -17.83
C GLU A 271 -20.82 -17.53 -17.21
N GLU A 272 -21.61 -16.49 -17.51
CA GLU A 272 -21.44 -15.16 -16.92
C GLU A 272 -21.67 -15.17 -15.40
N ALA A 273 -20.72 -14.59 -14.66
CA ALA A 273 -20.79 -14.48 -13.22
C ALA A 273 -21.35 -13.10 -12.83
N ARG A 274 -22.50 -13.08 -12.14
CA ARG A 274 -23.00 -11.88 -11.46
C ARG A 274 -22.42 -11.84 -10.06
N VAL A 275 -21.63 -10.81 -9.77
CA VAL A 275 -20.89 -10.63 -8.52
C VAL A 275 -21.45 -9.43 -7.77
N ARG A 276 -22.04 -9.65 -6.60
CA ARG A 276 -22.33 -8.61 -5.61
C ARG A 276 -21.10 -8.42 -4.73
N ALA A 277 -20.58 -7.19 -4.68
CA ALA A 277 -19.56 -6.77 -3.75
C ALA A 277 -20.18 -5.92 -2.63
N THR A 278 -20.09 -6.40 -1.39
CA THR A 278 -20.50 -5.66 -0.18
C THR A 278 -19.25 -5.16 0.54
N PHE A 279 -19.10 -3.84 0.59
CA PHE A 279 -18.05 -3.12 1.32
C PHE A 279 -18.55 -2.84 2.74
N VAL A 280 -17.83 -3.32 3.76
CA VAL A 280 -18.20 -3.20 5.17
C VAL A 280 -17.19 -2.35 5.92
N SER A 281 -17.64 -1.34 6.65
CA SER A 281 -16.77 -0.43 7.39
C SER A 281 -17.44 0.10 8.66
N PRO A 282 -16.69 0.45 9.72
CA PRO A 282 -17.27 0.99 10.96
C PRO A 282 -18.16 2.23 10.79
N ARG A 283 -17.96 3.03 9.74
CA ARG A 283 -18.80 4.23 9.44
C ARG A 283 -19.95 3.98 8.47
N GLY A 284 -20.07 2.79 7.88
CA GLY A 284 -21.16 2.46 6.96
C GLY A 284 -20.75 1.47 5.86
N ASN A 285 -21.74 0.88 5.21
CA ASN A 285 -21.54 -0.12 4.17
C ASN A 285 -21.97 0.43 2.80
N ALA A 286 -21.41 -0.14 1.73
CA ALA A 286 -21.87 0.08 0.36
C ALA A 286 -22.00 -1.26 -0.37
N GLU A 287 -22.85 -1.31 -1.39
CA GLU A 287 -23.01 -2.49 -2.24
C GLU A 287 -22.92 -2.10 -3.72
N ARG A 288 -22.34 -2.98 -4.53
CA ARG A 288 -22.21 -2.87 -5.98
C ARG A 288 -22.46 -4.24 -6.61
N GLU A 289 -22.99 -4.25 -7.82
CA GLU A 289 -23.15 -5.47 -8.62
C GLU A 289 -22.42 -5.32 -9.95
N TYR A 290 -21.77 -6.40 -10.38
CA TYR A 290 -20.98 -6.45 -11.62
C TYR A 290 -21.25 -7.75 -12.36
N GLU A 291 -21.21 -7.69 -13.69
CA GLU A 291 -21.19 -8.86 -14.57
C GLU A 291 -19.75 -9.12 -15.00
N VAL A 292 -19.30 -10.37 -14.86
CA VAL A 292 -17.96 -10.85 -15.26
C VAL A 292 -18.14 -11.97 -16.28
N PRO A 293 -17.92 -11.71 -17.59
CA PRO A 293 -18.08 -12.71 -18.64
C PRO A 293 -17.16 -13.93 -18.46
N PRO A 294 -17.47 -15.07 -19.11
CA PRO A 294 -16.60 -16.25 -19.15
C PRO A 294 -15.18 -15.91 -19.59
N GLY A 295 -14.17 -16.43 -18.89
CA GLY A 295 -12.75 -16.19 -19.18
C GLY A 295 -12.27 -14.74 -18.99
N ALA A 296 -13.11 -13.86 -18.45
CA ALA A 296 -12.79 -12.43 -18.30
C ALA A 296 -12.44 -12.05 -16.85
N ARG A 297 -11.73 -10.94 -16.72
CA ARG A 297 -11.41 -10.28 -15.45
C ARG A 297 -12.16 -8.96 -15.32
N ARG A 298 -12.58 -8.63 -14.09
CA ARG A 298 -13.07 -7.32 -13.68
C ARG A 298 -12.20 -6.75 -12.56
N SER A 299 -11.49 -5.67 -12.86
CA SER A 299 -10.64 -4.93 -11.91
C SER A 299 -11.44 -3.77 -11.30
N LEU A 300 -11.52 -3.71 -9.97
CA LEU A 300 -12.37 -2.77 -9.22
C LEU A 300 -11.52 -1.87 -8.30
N CYS A 301 -11.55 -0.55 -8.52
CA CYS A 301 -10.89 0.42 -7.63
C CYS A 301 -11.78 0.70 -6.41
N VAL A 302 -11.45 0.10 -5.27
CA VAL A 302 -12.25 0.15 -4.03
C VAL A 302 -12.39 1.57 -3.52
N ASN A 303 -11.37 2.42 -3.64
CA ASN A 303 -11.44 3.85 -3.27
C ASN A 303 -12.56 4.60 -4.01
N THR A 304 -12.83 4.23 -5.27
CA THR A 304 -13.92 4.81 -6.08
C THR A 304 -15.26 4.13 -5.76
N GLU A 305 -15.27 2.81 -5.65
CA GLU A 305 -16.51 2.04 -5.48
C GLU A 305 -17.12 2.21 -4.08
N PHE A 306 -16.32 2.29 -3.03
CA PHE A 306 -16.80 2.46 -1.65
C PHE A 306 -17.18 3.92 -1.34
N GLY A 307 -16.41 4.89 -1.83
CA GLY A 307 -16.72 6.34 -1.74
C GLY A 307 -16.55 6.98 -0.36
N LEU A 308 -16.22 6.22 0.68
CA LEU A 308 -15.74 6.72 1.98
C LEU A 308 -14.21 6.50 2.08
N GLN A 309 -13.53 7.25 2.95
CA GLN A 309 -12.10 7.07 3.23
C GLN A 309 -11.89 6.37 4.57
N ASP A 310 -12.06 5.05 4.61
CA ASP A 310 -12.00 4.23 5.83
C ASP A 310 -11.32 2.88 5.61
N ASP A 311 -11.07 2.16 6.71
CA ASP A 311 -10.79 0.73 6.66
C ASP A 311 -12.06 -0.01 6.20
N VAL A 312 -11.88 -0.97 5.31
CA VAL A 312 -12.96 -1.69 4.65
C VAL A 312 -12.66 -3.18 4.63
N SER A 313 -13.68 -4.00 4.80
CA SER A 313 -13.65 -5.43 4.45
C SER A 313 -14.60 -5.65 3.29
N ILE A 314 -14.25 -6.57 2.40
CA ILE A 314 -14.98 -6.80 1.16
C ILE A 314 -15.50 -8.23 1.17
N LEU A 315 -16.80 -8.39 0.92
CA LEU A 315 -17.45 -9.66 0.67
C LEU A 315 -17.87 -9.70 -0.79
N LEU A 316 -17.50 -10.77 -1.50
CA LEU A 316 -17.96 -11.05 -2.85
C LEU A 316 -18.90 -12.26 -2.80
N GLU A 317 -20.13 -12.07 -3.25
CA GLU A 317 -21.10 -13.15 -3.47
C GLU A 317 -21.37 -13.25 -4.97
N SER A 318 -21.24 -14.45 -5.55
CA SER A 318 -21.39 -14.64 -6.99
C SER A 318 -22.36 -15.76 -7.38
N SER A 319 -23.04 -15.58 -8.52
CA SER A 319 -23.90 -16.60 -9.12
C SER A 319 -23.13 -17.80 -9.68
N GLN A 320 -21.82 -17.64 -9.93
CA GLN A 320 -20.93 -18.69 -10.43
C GLN A 320 -19.65 -18.73 -9.60
N PRO A 321 -18.90 -19.85 -9.57
CA PRO A 321 -17.59 -19.88 -8.92
C PRO A 321 -16.60 -18.93 -9.61
N VAL A 322 -16.12 -17.93 -8.89
CA VAL A 322 -15.10 -16.97 -9.34
C VAL A 322 -13.82 -17.08 -8.51
N VAL A 323 -12.74 -16.51 -9.02
CA VAL A 323 -11.50 -16.28 -8.28
C VAL A 323 -11.37 -14.78 -8.05
N ALA A 324 -10.91 -14.38 -6.87
CA ALA A 324 -10.56 -12.99 -6.64
C ALA A 324 -9.31 -12.84 -5.78
N GLU A 325 -8.57 -11.79 -6.08
CA GLU A 325 -7.41 -11.34 -5.31
C GLU A 325 -7.55 -9.83 -5.03
N ARG A 326 -6.99 -9.38 -3.90
CA ARG A 326 -6.86 -7.97 -3.55
C ARG A 326 -5.43 -7.54 -3.76
N MET A 327 -5.24 -6.35 -4.34
CA MET A 327 -3.96 -5.65 -4.37
C MET A 327 -4.12 -4.28 -3.71
N LEU A 328 -3.48 -4.09 -2.57
CA LEU A 328 -3.49 -2.84 -1.81
C LEU A 328 -2.14 -2.13 -1.95
N TYR A 329 -2.09 -1.05 -2.71
CA TYR A 329 -0.92 -0.18 -2.81
C TYR A 329 -0.91 0.81 -1.64
N SER A 330 0.28 1.07 -1.07
CA SER A 330 0.44 1.95 0.09
C SER A 330 1.63 2.91 -0.06
N SER A 331 1.40 4.17 0.26
CA SER A 331 2.38 5.25 0.36
C SER A 331 2.10 6.01 1.66
N ARG A 332 2.73 5.55 2.75
CA ARG A 332 2.63 6.16 4.09
C ARG A 332 3.73 7.20 4.28
N GLY A 333 3.53 8.10 5.25
CA GLY A 333 4.51 9.15 5.58
C GLY A 333 5.90 8.59 5.93
N GLY A 334 6.95 9.37 5.69
CA GLY A 334 8.34 8.97 5.93
C GLY A 334 8.97 8.10 4.83
N GLY A 335 8.41 8.07 3.62
CA GLY A 335 8.95 7.30 2.48
C GLY A 335 8.62 5.81 2.52
N LEU A 336 7.64 5.40 3.34
CA LEU A 336 7.14 4.03 3.41
C LEU A 336 6.24 3.74 2.21
N SER A 337 6.77 3.08 1.18
CA SER A 337 5.98 2.55 0.07
C SER A 337 5.98 1.02 0.06
N GLY A 338 4.91 0.43 -0.47
CA GLY A 338 4.80 -1.00 -0.68
C GLY A 338 3.42 -1.37 -1.21
N GLY A 339 3.14 -2.66 -1.32
CA GLY A 339 1.76 -3.10 -1.50
C GLY A 339 1.58 -4.55 -1.08
N THR A 340 0.36 -4.89 -0.68
CA THR A 340 0.01 -6.22 -0.20
C THR A 340 -0.95 -6.91 -1.17
N LEU A 341 -0.68 -8.19 -1.42
CA LEU A 341 -1.44 -9.07 -2.29
C LEU A 341 -2.10 -10.16 -1.42
N SER A 342 -3.40 -10.41 -1.62
CA SER A 342 -4.03 -11.56 -0.96
C SER A 342 -5.15 -12.22 -1.77
N THR A 343 -5.25 -13.53 -1.60
CA THR A 343 -6.34 -14.35 -2.18
C THR A 343 -7.58 -14.28 -1.30
N GLY A 344 -8.77 -14.18 -1.92
CA GLY A 344 -10.04 -14.16 -1.19
C GLY A 344 -10.27 -15.41 -0.36
N LEU A 345 -10.71 -15.25 0.89
CA LEU A 345 -11.00 -16.37 1.79
C LEU A 345 -12.43 -16.87 1.56
N SER A 346 -12.58 -18.14 1.18
CA SER A 346 -13.90 -18.74 0.92
C SER A 346 -14.66 -19.17 2.18
N GLU A 347 -13.97 -19.44 3.28
CA GLU A 347 -14.56 -19.94 4.53
C GLU A 347 -13.97 -19.24 5.76
N PRO A 348 -14.80 -18.87 6.76
CA PRO A 348 -14.34 -18.32 8.03
C PRO A 348 -13.85 -19.45 8.95
N SER A 349 -12.98 -19.11 9.91
CA SER A 349 -12.31 -20.07 10.78
C SER A 349 -12.40 -19.72 12.26
N LEU A 350 -12.49 -20.73 13.14
CA LEU A 350 -12.38 -20.58 14.61
C LEU A 350 -10.92 -20.38 15.08
N LEU A 351 -9.96 -20.64 14.20
CA LEU A 351 -8.52 -20.56 14.44
C LEU A 351 -7.84 -19.92 13.24
N ARG A 352 -6.95 -18.96 13.47
CA ARG A 352 -5.97 -18.48 12.51
C ARG A 352 -4.61 -18.40 13.17
N CYS A 353 -3.56 -18.83 12.48
CA CYS A 353 -2.20 -18.83 12.99
C CYS A 353 -1.25 -18.17 12.00
N PHE A 354 -0.42 -17.27 12.52
CA PHE A 354 0.64 -16.57 11.81
C PHE A 354 1.96 -16.93 12.52
N ALA A 355 2.92 -17.45 11.78
CA ALA A 355 4.23 -17.85 12.32
C ALA A 355 5.20 -16.67 12.35
N GLU A 356 5.07 -15.79 11.36
CA GLU A 356 5.77 -14.51 11.23
C GLU A 356 4.99 -13.40 11.97
N GLY A 357 5.67 -12.28 12.26
CA GLY A 357 5.19 -11.20 13.11
C GLY A 357 6.38 -10.50 13.79
N THR A 358 6.35 -9.18 13.85
CA THR A 358 7.42 -8.36 14.47
C THR A 358 6.94 -6.97 14.88
N THR A 359 7.07 -6.67 16.17
CA THR A 359 6.82 -5.36 16.80
C THR A 359 8.13 -4.59 17.05
N ARG A 360 9.22 -4.96 16.36
CA ARG A 360 10.52 -4.27 16.45
C ARG A 360 10.42 -2.83 15.92
N GLU A 361 11.38 -2.00 16.32
CA GLU A 361 11.54 -0.66 15.76
C GLU A 361 11.56 -0.70 14.23
N GLY A 362 10.83 0.22 13.60
CA GLY A 362 10.66 0.27 12.15
C GLY A 362 9.56 -0.65 11.59
N PHE A 363 8.84 -1.43 12.41
CA PHE A 363 7.69 -2.24 11.97
C PHE A 363 6.37 -1.76 12.60
N GLN A 364 5.30 -1.78 11.80
CA GLN A 364 3.92 -1.48 12.21
C GLN A 364 2.99 -2.59 11.70
N GLU A 365 2.49 -3.42 12.60
CA GLU A 365 1.73 -4.63 12.30
C GLU A 365 0.27 -4.50 12.73
N TYR A 366 -0.63 -4.98 11.88
CA TYR A 366 -2.07 -4.91 12.05
C TYR A 366 -2.71 -6.26 11.77
N LEU A 367 -3.75 -6.61 12.54
CA LEU A 367 -4.62 -7.75 12.28
C LEU A 367 -6.03 -7.24 11.97
N ALA A 368 -6.46 -7.41 10.72
CA ALA A 368 -7.83 -7.15 10.32
C ALA A 368 -8.68 -8.40 10.57
N VAL A 369 -9.83 -8.23 11.21
CA VAL A 369 -10.77 -9.32 11.52
C VAL A 369 -12.19 -8.91 11.15
N PHE A 370 -12.90 -9.77 10.43
CA PHE A 370 -14.32 -9.61 10.10
C PHE A 370 -15.17 -10.77 10.64
N ASN A 371 -16.26 -10.44 11.33
CA ASN A 371 -17.22 -11.39 11.87
C ASN A 371 -18.43 -11.52 10.92
N PRO A 372 -18.54 -12.59 10.11
CA PRO A 372 -19.66 -12.80 9.21
C PRO A 372 -20.94 -13.24 9.92
N SER A 373 -20.85 -13.67 11.19
CA SER A 373 -21.97 -14.31 11.90
C SER A 373 -23.01 -13.30 12.40
N SER A 374 -24.19 -13.81 12.76
CA SER A 374 -25.27 -13.06 13.43
C SER A 374 -25.09 -12.90 14.94
N SER A 375 -23.98 -13.39 15.51
CA SER A 375 -23.65 -13.35 16.94
C SER A 375 -22.33 -12.63 17.19
N GLU A 376 -22.13 -12.11 18.41
CA GLU A 376 -20.84 -11.53 18.81
C GLU A 376 -19.76 -12.61 18.80
N ALA A 377 -18.59 -12.27 18.23
CA ALA A 377 -17.39 -13.09 18.30
C ALA A 377 -16.53 -12.61 19.47
N GLU A 378 -16.11 -13.53 20.33
CA GLU A 378 -15.08 -13.28 21.34
C GLU A 378 -13.76 -13.83 20.80
N LEU A 379 -12.84 -12.91 20.52
CA LEU A 379 -11.54 -13.17 19.91
C LEU A 379 -10.49 -13.28 21.02
N GLU A 380 -9.85 -14.44 21.18
CA GLU A 380 -8.65 -14.60 22.02
C GLU A 380 -7.42 -14.54 21.11
N LEU A 381 -6.62 -13.50 21.28
CA LEU A 381 -5.31 -13.36 20.64
C LEU A 381 -4.23 -13.83 21.61
N GLU A 382 -3.37 -14.74 21.16
CA GLU A 382 -2.16 -15.19 21.85
C GLU A 382 -0.96 -14.80 20.98
N ILE A 383 -0.17 -13.85 21.46
CA ILE A 383 1.04 -13.35 20.81
C ILE A 383 2.23 -13.93 21.58
N GLY A 384 2.93 -14.88 20.96
CA GLY A 384 4.01 -15.65 21.57
C GLY A 384 5.35 -15.43 20.86
N GLY A 385 6.41 -15.19 21.63
CA GLY A 385 7.64 -14.55 21.16
C GLY A 385 7.69 -13.07 21.59
N ALA A 386 8.74 -12.34 21.19
CA ALA A 386 9.05 -10.99 21.68
C ALA A 386 9.37 -10.86 23.19
N GLY A 387 9.69 -11.97 23.87
CA GLY A 387 10.22 -11.97 25.25
C GLY A 387 9.18 -12.17 26.36
N SER A 388 7.89 -12.14 26.03
CA SER A 388 6.81 -12.64 26.90
C SER A 388 5.64 -13.15 26.06
N ASP A 389 4.86 -14.09 26.60
CA ASP A 389 3.61 -14.51 25.96
C ASP A 389 2.46 -13.60 26.42
N ARG A 390 1.84 -12.89 25.47
CA ARG A 390 0.72 -11.97 25.75
C ARG A 390 -0.58 -12.58 25.27
N LYS A 391 -1.63 -12.49 26.10
CA LYS A 391 -3.00 -12.85 25.75
C LYS A 391 -3.90 -11.63 25.85
N THR A 392 -4.76 -11.42 24.86
CA THR A 392 -5.75 -10.33 24.86
C THR A 392 -7.07 -10.81 24.29
N THR A 393 -8.17 -10.40 24.91
CA THR A 393 -9.52 -10.72 24.44
C THR A 393 -10.17 -9.48 23.83
N VAL A 394 -10.71 -9.60 22.62
CA VAL A 394 -11.45 -8.54 21.92
C VAL A 394 -12.83 -9.05 21.55
N ARG A 395 -13.86 -8.21 21.68
CA ARG A 395 -15.21 -8.53 21.22
C ARG A 395 -15.49 -7.85 19.90
N LEU A 396 -16.00 -8.62 18.93
CA LEU A 396 -16.33 -8.16 17.60
C LEU A 396 -17.83 -8.41 17.34
N PRO A 397 -18.67 -7.36 17.27
CA PRO A 397 -20.10 -7.50 17.07
C PRO A 397 -20.47 -8.25 15.77
N PRO A 398 -21.73 -8.74 15.65
CA PRO A 398 -22.23 -9.38 14.43
C PRO A 398 -22.04 -8.50 13.18
N ARG A 399 -21.63 -9.11 12.05
CA ARG A 399 -21.51 -8.44 10.74
C ARG A 399 -20.63 -7.18 10.75
N GLN A 400 -19.63 -7.12 11.62
CA GLN A 400 -18.70 -6.00 11.77
C GLN A 400 -17.24 -6.42 11.54
N ARG A 401 -16.41 -5.42 11.21
CA ARG A 401 -14.96 -5.56 11.10
C ARG A 401 -14.24 -4.79 12.22
N THR A 402 -13.00 -5.16 12.50
CA THR A 402 -12.05 -4.37 13.29
C THR A 402 -10.64 -4.49 12.71
N THR A 403 -9.81 -3.47 12.96
CA THR A 403 -8.36 -3.51 12.71
C THR A 403 -7.66 -3.36 14.05
N LEU A 404 -6.89 -4.37 14.46
CA LEU A 404 -6.14 -4.37 15.72
C LEU A 404 -4.68 -4.01 15.43
N HIS A 405 -4.11 -3.04 16.15
CA HIS A 405 -2.71 -2.67 16.03
C HIS A 405 -1.87 -3.54 16.96
N VAL A 406 -1.11 -4.49 16.39
CA VAL A 406 -0.42 -5.56 17.14
C VAL A 406 0.71 -4.98 18.01
N ASN A 407 1.35 -3.90 17.57
CA ASN A 407 2.37 -3.18 18.34
C ASN A 407 1.87 -2.63 19.69
N ASP A 408 0.56 -2.38 19.85
CA ASP A 408 -0.02 -1.92 21.13
C ASP A 408 -0.35 -3.11 22.08
N MET A 409 -0.23 -4.34 21.59
CA MET A 409 -0.69 -5.57 22.25
C MET A 409 0.45 -6.50 22.69
N ALA A 410 1.68 -6.25 22.23
CA ALA A 410 2.86 -7.07 22.50
C ALA A 410 4.10 -6.24 22.84
N ASP A 411 5.03 -6.85 23.57
CA ASP A 411 6.37 -6.26 23.77
C ASP A 411 7.14 -6.21 22.43
N SER A 412 8.17 -5.38 22.33
CA SER A 412 8.90 -5.20 21.07
C SER A 412 9.81 -6.40 20.74
N GLY A 413 9.52 -7.10 19.63
CA GLY A 413 10.31 -8.24 19.17
C GLY A 413 9.65 -9.09 18.08
N ASP A 414 10.36 -10.14 17.66
CA ASP A 414 9.84 -11.15 16.72
C ASP A 414 8.88 -12.09 17.45
N HIS A 415 7.67 -12.27 16.91
CA HIS A 415 6.61 -13.05 17.52
C HIS A 415 5.84 -13.90 16.49
N SER A 416 4.92 -14.69 17.01
CA SER A 416 3.89 -15.45 16.30
C SER A 416 2.53 -15.04 16.87
N LEU A 417 1.47 -15.11 16.06
CA LEU A 417 0.14 -14.69 16.46
C LEU A 417 -0.85 -15.85 16.24
N ILE A 418 -1.54 -16.28 17.30
CA ILE A 418 -2.71 -17.16 17.21
C ILE A 418 -3.97 -16.34 17.51
N LEU A 419 -4.90 -16.33 16.57
CA LEU A 419 -6.27 -15.88 16.77
C LEU A 419 -7.17 -17.10 17.00
N ARG A 420 -7.86 -17.15 18.13
CA ARG A 420 -8.99 -18.06 18.40
C ARG A 420 -10.26 -17.24 18.48
N SER A 421 -11.39 -17.82 18.07
CA SER A 421 -12.68 -17.13 18.13
C SER A 421 -13.80 -18.06 18.60
N SER A 422 -14.76 -17.53 19.35
CA SER A 422 -15.97 -18.24 19.77
C SER A 422 -16.92 -18.57 18.61
N THR A 423 -16.86 -17.81 17.52
CA THR A 423 -17.58 -18.06 16.26
C THR A 423 -16.63 -17.93 15.05
N PRO A 424 -16.88 -18.58 13.91
CA PRO A 424 -15.96 -18.50 12.78
C PRO A 424 -15.80 -17.06 12.26
N VAL A 425 -14.57 -16.59 12.10
CA VAL A 425 -14.23 -15.25 11.58
C VAL A 425 -13.25 -15.33 10.41
N PHE A 426 -13.22 -14.27 9.60
CA PHE A 426 -12.17 -14.03 8.62
C PHE A 426 -11.08 -13.15 9.25
N ALA A 427 -9.81 -13.46 9.01
CA ALA A 427 -8.69 -12.67 9.52
C ALA A 427 -7.51 -12.65 8.54
N GLU A 428 -6.80 -11.55 8.53
CA GLU A 428 -5.62 -11.29 7.69
C GLU A 428 -4.70 -10.32 8.42
N ARG A 429 -3.39 -10.54 8.32
CA ARG A 429 -2.35 -9.72 8.94
C ARG A 429 -1.68 -8.86 7.86
N SER A 430 -1.48 -7.58 8.14
CA SER A 430 -0.63 -6.71 7.31
C SER A 430 0.46 -6.07 8.16
N SER A 431 1.65 -5.92 7.58
CA SER A 431 2.81 -5.29 8.22
C SER A 431 3.40 -4.24 7.28
N TYR A 432 3.75 -3.08 7.83
CA TYR A 432 4.35 -1.95 7.11
C TYR A 432 5.67 -1.62 7.78
N PHE A 433 6.77 -1.55 7.01
CA PHE A 433 8.10 -1.60 7.62
C PHE A 433 9.17 -0.76 6.91
N ALA A 434 10.16 -0.33 7.71
CA ALA A 434 11.46 0.20 7.29
C ALA A 434 12.57 -0.74 7.79
N TYR A 435 12.68 -1.91 7.16
CA TYR A 435 13.61 -2.97 7.55
C TYR A 435 15.07 -2.51 7.41
N GLN A 436 15.85 -2.73 8.48
CA GLN A 436 17.23 -2.23 8.65
C GLN A 436 17.39 -0.71 8.39
N GLY A 437 16.30 0.08 8.51
CA GLY A 437 16.29 1.51 8.21
C GLY A 437 16.57 1.85 6.73
N ARG A 438 16.42 0.90 5.81
CA ARG A 438 16.76 1.04 4.38
C ARG A 438 15.74 0.46 3.43
N ILE A 439 15.19 -0.71 3.76
CA ILE A 439 14.22 -1.41 2.92
C ILE A 439 12.83 -1.05 3.42
N THR A 440 12.16 -0.13 2.73
CA THR A 440 10.74 0.16 2.98
C THR A 440 9.85 -0.83 2.23
N GLY A 441 8.71 -1.19 2.82
CA GLY A 441 7.79 -2.17 2.23
C GLY A 441 6.50 -2.35 3.03
N ALA A 442 5.62 -3.18 2.49
CA ALA A 442 4.42 -3.68 3.15
C ALA A 442 4.24 -5.16 2.77
N ALA A 443 3.85 -6.01 3.71
CA ALA A 443 3.63 -7.44 3.51
C ALA A 443 2.27 -7.87 4.07
N GLY A 444 1.48 -8.58 3.27
CA GLY A 444 0.25 -9.25 3.72
C GLY A 444 0.51 -10.71 4.08
N SER A 445 -0.37 -11.30 4.89
CA SER A 445 -0.57 -12.75 4.97
C SER A 445 -1.98 -13.06 5.45
N THR A 446 -2.65 -14.03 4.83
CA THR A 446 -3.91 -14.56 5.37
C THR A 446 -3.66 -15.57 6.50
N GLY A 447 -2.44 -16.06 6.69
CA GLY A 447 -2.09 -17.07 7.71
C GLY A 447 -2.80 -18.41 7.51
N ALA A 448 -2.51 -19.37 8.40
CA ALA A 448 -3.05 -20.73 8.33
C ALA A 448 -4.31 -20.89 9.20
N SER A 449 -5.39 -21.47 8.64
CA SER A 449 -6.58 -21.87 9.43
C SER A 449 -6.38 -23.14 10.28
N ARG A 450 -5.31 -23.90 9.99
CA ARG A 450 -4.87 -25.07 10.75
C ARG A 450 -3.37 -25.32 10.57
N PRO A 451 -2.66 -25.82 11.59
CA PRO A 451 -1.32 -26.36 11.44
C PRO A 451 -1.28 -27.57 10.48
N SER A 452 -0.11 -27.86 9.91
CA SER A 452 0.14 -28.98 8.99
C SER A 452 1.47 -29.67 9.30
N GLN A 453 1.57 -30.96 8.99
CA GLN A 453 2.84 -31.70 9.02
C GLN A 453 3.71 -31.46 7.77
N GLU A 454 3.12 -30.94 6.70
CA GLU A 454 3.87 -30.54 5.51
C GLU A 454 3.47 -29.12 5.05
N TRP A 455 4.47 -28.38 4.59
CA TRP A 455 4.31 -27.06 3.98
C TRP A 455 5.20 -26.94 2.75
N TYR A 456 4.72 -26.24 1.74
CA TYR A 456 5.37 -26.09 0.45
C TYR A 456 5.37 -24.63 0.01
N PHE A 457 6.45 -24.26 -0.67
CA PHE A 457 6.70 -22.94 -1.23
C PHE A 457 7.40 -23.13 -2.59
N ALA A 458 6.91 -22.47 -3.63
CA ALA A 458 7.48 -22.52 -4.98
C ALA A 458 8.51 -21.42 -5.22
N GLU A 459 8.41 -20.31 -4.49
CA GLU A 459 9.20 -19.11 -4.65
C GLU A 459 10.27 -18.95 -3.54
N GLY A 460 11.31 -18.18 -3.87
CA GLY A 460 12.49 -17.92 -3.08
C GLY A 460 13.67 -17.61 -4.01
N THR A 461 14.59 -16.74 -3.56
CA THR A 461 15.83 -16.44 -4.30
C THR A 461 17.00 -16.10 -3.38
N THR A 462 18.22 -16.46 -3.82
CA THR A 462 19.50 -16.08 -3.20
C THR A 462 20.28 -15.05 -4.04
N ARG A 463 19.60 -14.38 -4.98
CA ARG A 463 20.15 -13.25 -5.74
C ARG A 463 20.51 -12.09 -4.81
N GLU A 464 21.46 -11.26 -5.25
CA GLU A 464 21.89 -10.11 -4.46
C GLU A 464 20.72 -9.17 -4.15
N PHE A 465 20.79 -8.53 -2.99
CA PHE A 465 19.76 -7.65 -2.44
C PHE A 465 18.42 -8.31 -2.06
N PHE A 466 18.30 -9.64 -2.08
CA PHE A 466 17.21 -10.38 -1.44
C PHE A 466 17.67 -11.00 -0.12
N GLN A 467 16.78 -11.10 0.85
CA GLN A 467 17.00 -11.78 2.13
C GLN A 467 15.74 -12.60 2.47
N SER A 468 15.84 -13.92 2.34
CA SER A 468 14.71 -14.84 2.52
C SER A 468 14.84 -15.63 3.82
N TYR A 469 13.74 -15.75 4.55
CA TYR A 469 13.66 -16.53 5.79
C TYR A 469 12.50 -17.53 5.72
N LEU A 470 12.64 -18.62 6.45
CA LEU A 470 11.54 -19.51 6.80
C LEU A 470 11.25 -19.34 8.29
N ILE A 471 10.01 -19.02 8.62
CA ILE A 471 9.55 -18.92 10.01
C ILE A 471 8.68 -20.12 10.31
N LEU A 472 9.02 -20.83 11.39
CA LEU A 472 8.29 -22.00 11.87
C LEU A 472 7.72 -21.71 13.25
N TYR A 473 6.43 -21.95 13.46
CA TYR A 473 5.81 -21.88 14.77
C TYR A 473 5.19 -23.23 15.15
N ASN A 474 5.55 -23.76 16.32
CA ASN A 474 5.04 -25.02 16.84
C ASN A 474 3.96 -24.80 17.93
N PRO A 475 2.65 -24.89 17.59
CA PRO A 475 1.55 -24.76 18.54
C PRO A 475 1.29 -26.03 19.37
N CYS A 476 2.04 -27.11 19.15
CA CYS A 476 1.87 -28.35 19.89
C CYS A 476 2.56 -28.26 21.27
N ARG A 477 1.99 -28.94 22.27
CA ARG A 477 2.54 -29.05 23.64
C ARG A 477 3.77 -29.96 23.76
N GLN A 478 4.43 -30.25 22.64
CA GLN A 478 5.56 -31.16 22.52
C GLN A 478 6.53 -30.61 21.47
N ASP A 479 7.81 -30.78 21.73
CA ASP A 479 8.87 -30.51 20.76
C ASP A 479 8.68 -31.39 19.51
N THR A 480 8.94 -30.83 18.34
CA THR A 480 8.83 -31.57 17.08
C THR A 480 10.11 -31.47 16.26
N TRP A 481 10.45 -32.57 15.59
CA TRP A 481 11.52 -32.59 14.60
C TRP A 481 10.99 -32.15 13.25
N VAL A 482 11.76 -31.32 12.56
CA VAL A 482 11.44 -30.73 11.27
C VAL A 482 12.58 -30.99 10.29
N LYS A 483 12.24 -31.44 9.09
CA LYS A 483 13.10 -31.45 7.91
C LYS A 483 12.75 -30.27 7.01
N LEU A 484 13.78 -29.57 6.54
CA LEU A 484 13.69 -28.60 5.47
C LEU A 484 14.43 -29.17 4.26
N ASP A 485 13.72 -29.43 3.17
CA ASP A 485 14.29 -29.80 1.88
C ASP A 485 14.23 -28.58 0.94
N LEU A 486 15.36 -28.23 0.31
CA LEU A 486 15.51 -27.07 -0.59
C LEU A 486 15.86 -27.54 -2.00
N PHE A 487 15.23 -26.94 -3.01
CA PHE A 487 15.34 -27.33 -4.41
C PHE A 487 15.56 -26.08 -5.29
N THR A 488 16.23 -26.24 -6.43
CA THR A 488 16.44 -25.21 -7.45
C THR A 488 15.92 -25.73 -8.80
N GLU A 489 16.18 -24.99 -9.88
CA GLU A 489 15.91 -25.45 -11.25
C GLU A 489 16.78 -26.66 -11.65
N GLU A 490 17.92 -26.87 -10.98
CA GLU A 490 18.79 -28.05 -11.15
C GLU A 490 18.37 -29.26 -10.28
N GLY A 491 17.32 -29.11 -9.45
CA GLY A 491 16.82 -30.15 -8.53
C GLY A 491 17.22 -29.92 -7.06
N PRO A 492 17.33 -30.98 -6.24
CA PRO A 492 17.65 -30.84 -4.81
C PRO A 492 19.00 -30.17 -4.55
N ALA A 493 18.99 -29.06 -3.80
CA ALA A 493 20.15 -28.20 -3.59
C ALA A 493 20.56 -28.03 -2.12
N GLY A 494 19.67 -28.31 -1.17
CA GLY A 494 19.96 -28.18 0.26
C GLY A 494 19.03 -29.01 1.15
N CYS A 495 19.49 -29.31 2.36
CA CYS A 495 18.70 -30.03 3.35
C CYS A 495 19.14 -29.64 4.77
N GLU A 496 18.19 -29.25 5.61
CA GLU A 496 18.42 -29.01 7.04
C GLU A 496 17.49 -29.88 7.90
N SER A 497 17.85 -30.08 9.16
CA SER A 497 17.06 -30.84 10.12
C SER A 497 17.21 -30.22 11.51
N MET A 498 16.09 -29.92 12.15
CA MET A 498 16.05 -29.10 13.36
C MET A 498 14.95 -29.57 14.32
N VAL A 499 15.07 -29.19 15.60
CA VAL A 499 14.00 -29.34 16.59
C VAL A 499 13.35 -27.98 16.81
N VAL A 500 12.03 -27.90 16.63
CA VAL A 500 11.20 -26.74 17.00
C VAL A 500 10.48 -27.11 18.29
N ARG A 501 10.82 -26.45 19.40
CA ARG A 501 10.28 -26.76 20.72
C ARG A 501 8.80 -26.42 20.83
N SER A 502 8.12 -26.99 21.83
CA SER A 502 6.75 -26.62 22.20
C SER A 502 6.62 -25.10 22.37
N GLY A 503 5.75 -24.44 21.59
CA GLY A 503 5.56 -22.98 21.61
C GLY A 503 6.68 -22.16 20.97
N GLU A 504 7.71 -22.78 20.38
CA GLU A 504 8.81 -22.03 19.75
C GLU A 504 8.39 -21.45 18.40
N ARG A 505 8.65 -20.15 18.23
CA ARG A 505 8.77 -19.47 16.94
C ARG A 505 10.24 -19.43 16.51
N LYS A 506 10.63 -20.23 15.53
CA LYS A 506 12.00 -20.35 15.02
C LYS A 506 12.17 -19.63 13.69
N THR A 507 13.19 -18.77 13.60
CA THR A 507 13.67 -18.20 12.32
C THR A 507 14.77 -19.08 11.73
N VAL A 508 14.64 -19.44 10.47
CA VAL A 508 15.70 -20.04 9.64
C VAL A 508 16.02 -19.05 8.52
N ARG A 509 17.30 -18.69 8.35
CA ARG A 509 17.72 -17.83 7.24
C ARG A 509 18.16 -18.73 6.08
N LEU A 510 17.62 -18.49 4.89
CA LEU A 510 17.69 -19.47 3.79
C LEU A 510 18.95 -19.31 2.91
N ASP A 511 19.41 -18.08 2.66
CA ASP A 511 20.58 -17.84 1.79
C ASP A 511 21.88 -18.60 2.16
N PRO A 512 22.23 -18.86 3.44
CA PRO A 512 23.40 -19.69 3.79
C PRO A 512 23.28 -21.18 3.45
N LEU A 513 22.08 -21.68 3.14
CA LEU A 513 21.79 -23.10 2.92
C LEU A 513 21.85 -23.50 1.43
N LEU A 514 22.13 -22.55 0.54
CA LEU A 514 21.99 -22.65 -0.90
C LEU A 514 23.19 -22.02 -1.64
N PRO A 515 23.40 -22.35 -2.92
CA PRO A 515 24.25 -21.56 -3.81
C PRO A 515 23.80 -20.09 -3.85
N LYS A 516 24.71 -19.17 -4.21
CA LYS A 516 24.37 -17.76 -4.45
C LYS A 516 23.78 -17.56 -5.84
N GLY A 517 22.85 -16.61 -5.97
CA GLY A 517 22.32 -16.19 -7.27
C GLY A 517 21.31 -17.14 -7.91
N VAL A 518 20.80 -18.13 -7.16
CA VAL A 518 19.83 -19.11 -7.66
C VAL A 518 18.44 -18.85 -7.09
N ASP A 519 17.42 -19.21 -7.87
CA ASP A 519 16.04 -19.21 -7.41
C ASP A 519 15.71 -20.61 -6.87
N PHE A 520 14.94 -20.68 -5.79
CA PHE A 520 14.71 -21.91 -5.03
C PHE A 520 13.25 -22.11 -4.64
N SER A 521 12.87 -23.36 -4.39
CA SER A 521 11.62 -23.78 -3.77
C SER A 521 11.93 -24.62 -2.53
N MET A 522 10.94 -24.83 -1.65
CA MET A 522 11.16 -25.59 -0.42
C MET A 522 9.97 -26.43 0.03
N ARG A 523 10.29 -27.54 0.70
CA ARG A 523 9.35 -28.41 1.38
C ARG A 523 9.76 -28.55 2.85
N VAL A 524 8.85 -28.20 3.74
CA VAL A 524 8.97 -28.42 5.18
C VAL A 524 8.18 -29.68 5.54
N ARG A 525 8.77 -30.56 6.35
CA ARG A 525 8.13 -31.77 6.88
C ARG A 525 8.36 -31.88 8.38
N SER A 526 7.33 -32.14 9.17
CA SER A 526 7.43 -32.25 10.63
C SER A 526 6.68 -33.46 11.19
N LEU A 527 7.13 -33.95 12.35
CA LEU A 527 6.48 -35.08 13.01
C LEU A 527 5.13 -34.68 13.64
N LEU A 528 5.01 -33.44 14.10
CA LEU A 528 3.77 -32.86 14.63
C LEU A 528 3.35 -31.65 13.79
N PRO A 529 2.05 -31.35 13.67
CA PRO A 529 1.56 -30.20 12.92
C PRO A 529 2.13 -28.86 13.44
N LEU A 530 2.72 -28.08 12.55
CA LEU A 530 3.25 -26.73 12.80
C LEU A 530 2.70 -25.73 11.78
N VAL A 531 3.06 -24.45 11.91
CA VAL A 531 2.72 -23.39 10.95
C VAL A 531 4.01 -22.83 10.33
N ALA A 532 4.00 -22.56 9.03
CA ALA A 532 5.16 -22.06 8.29
C ALA A 532 4.81 -20.86 7.39
N GLU A 533 5.64 -19.82 7.45
CA GLU A 533 5.55 -18.63 6.59
C GLU A 533 6.94 -18.24 6.07
N ARG A 534 7.02 -17.67 4.87
CA ARG A 534 8.26 -17.18 4.22
C ARG A 534 8.21 -15.67 4.05
N PRO A 535 8.81 -14.88 4.97
CA PRO A 535 9.10 -13.49 4.69
C PRO A 535 10.37 -13.35 3.83
N THR A 536 10.30 -12.49 2.83
CA THR A 536 11.44 -12.04 2.03
C THR A 536 11.49 -10.52 2.04
N TYR A 537 12.68 -9.94 2.22
CA TYR A 537 12.93 -8.50 2.10
C TYR A 537 13.87 -8.25 0.92
N PHE A 538 13.64 -7.18 0.14
CA PHE A 538 14.44 -6.94 -1.07
C PHE A 538 14.64 -5.47 -1.44
N GLN A 539 15.77 -5.19 -2.10
CA GLN A 539 16.07 -3.92 -2.76
C GLN A 539 16.60 -4.18 -4.17
N SER A 540 15.70 -4.40 -5.12
CA SER A 540 16.05 -4.83 -6.49
C SER A 540 15.20 -4.07 -7.53
N LEU A 541 15.67 -4.03 -8.79
CA LEU A 541 14.96 -3.41 -9.92
C LEU A 541 14.56 -1.94 -9.68
N ASN A 542 15.42 -1.16 -9.00
CA ASN A 542 15.14 0.23 -8.57
C ASN A 542 13.95 0.38 -7.58
N THR A 543 13.54 -0.74 -6.97
CA THR A 543 12.44 -0.84 -6.02
C THR A 543 12.92 -1.41 -4.68
N THR A 544 12.18 -1.11 -3.62
CA THR A 544 12.32 -1.66 -2.27
C THR A 544 11.02 -2.33 -1.88
N GLY A 545 11.08 -3.40 -1.10
CA GLY A 545 9.88 -4.07 -0.61
C GLY A 545 10.17 -5.31 0.21
N GLY A 546 9.11 -6.08 0.41
CA GLY A 546 9.15 -7.40 1.02
C GLY A 546 7.75 -7.95 1.18
N TYR A 547 7.63 -9.25 1.31
CA TYR A 547 6.36 -9.98 1.38
C TYR A 547 6.43 -11.10 2.39
N CYS A 548 5.28 -11.70 2.74
CA CYS A 548 5.20 -12.85 3.63
C CYS A 548 4.22 -13.91 3.10
N SER A 549 4.73 -14.89 2.36
CA SER A 549 3.91 -15.98 1.84
C SER A 549 3.58 -16.99 2.94
N ALA A 550 2.30 -17.34 3.10
CA ALA A 550 1.90 -18.49 3.91
C ALA A 550 2.10 -19.77 3.10
N GLY A 551 2.75 -20.78 3.69
CA GLY A 551 3.01 -22.04 2.98
C GLY A 551 1.72 -22.74 2.54
N THR A 552 1.77 -23.50 1.46
CA THR A 552 0.66 -24.37 1.06
C THR A 552 0.83 -25.76 1.69
N ALA A 553 -0.23 -26.34 2.24
CA ALA A 553 -0.15 -27.65 2.92
C ALA A 553 -0.01 -28.87 1.98
N ALA A 554 -0.25 -28.73 0.67
CA ALA A 554 -0.11 -29.78 -0.34
C ALA A 554 -0.04 -29.20 -1.76
N PRO A 555 0.69 -29.83 -2.71
CA PRO A 555 0.60 -29.50 -4.13
C PRO A 555 -0.83 -29.70 -4.66
N GLN A 556 -1.19 -28.93 -5.68
CA GLN A 556 -2.51 -28.92 -6.30
C GLN A 556 -2.40 -29.17 -7.80
N ARG A 557 -3.41 -29.82 -8.39
CA ARG A 557 -3.51 -30.05 -9.84
C ARG A 557 -3.90 -28.82 -10.63
N GLU A 558 -4.42 -27.81 -9.94
CA GLU A 558 -4.95 -26.59 -10.52
C GLU A 558 -4.57 -25.42 -9.60
N TRP A 559 -4.12 -24.32 -10.19
CA TRP A 559 -3.90 -23.05 -9.53
C TRP A 559 -4.46 -21.93 -10.38
N LEU A 560 -5.16 -20.99 -9.75
CA LEU A 560 -5.82 -19.88 -10.40
C LEU A 560 -5.38 -18.55 -9.76
N PHE A 561 -5.09 -17.59 -10.61
CA PHE A 561 -4.56 -16.27 -10.30
C PHE A 561 -5.44 -15.23 -11.01
N ALA A 562 -6.05 -14.32 -10.25
CA ALA A 562 -6.89 -13.25 -10.78
C ALA A 562 -6.10 -11.95 -10.97
N GLU A 563 -5.17 -11.63 -10.07
CA GLU A 563 -4.26 -10.50 -10.20
C GLU A 563 -3.14 -10.78 -11.21
N GLY A 564 -2.61 -9.73 -11.81
CA GLY A 564 -1.51 -9.83 -12.76
C GLY A 564 -1.49 -8.65 -13.72
N CYS A 565 -0.28 -8.20 -14.06
CA CYS A 565 -0.05 -6.99 -14.83
C CYS A 565 1.38 -6.99 -15.42
N THR A 566 1.48 -6.81 -16.74
CA THR A 566 2.76 -6.60 -17.45
C THR A 566 2.92 -5.16 -17.95
N THR A 567 2.07 -4.24 -17.48
CA THR A 567 2.06 -2.84 -17.95
C THR A 567 3.20 -2.01 -17.34
N GLY A 568 3.85 -1.19 -18.17
CA GLY A 568 4.86 -0.22 -17.73
C GLY A 568 6.00 -0.82 -16.89
N GLU A 569 6.05 -0.43 -15.62
CA GLU A 569 7.06 -0.81 -14.63
C GLU A 569 6.71 -2.10 -13.85
N PHE A 570 5.56 -2.73 -14.11
CA PHE A 570 5.22 -4.02 -13.50
C PHE A 570 6.07 -5.15 -14.10
N ARG A 571 6.54 -6.05 -13.23
CA ARG A 571 7.26 -7.28 -13.61
C ARG A 571 6.69 -8.44 -12.82
N GLU A 572 6.33 -9.50 -13.54
CA GLU A 572 5.57 -10.62 -12.99
C GLU A 572 6.22 -11.95 -13.34
N TRP A 573 6.40 -12.79 -12.33
CA TRP A 573 6.96 -14.13 -12.47
C TRP A 573 6.06 -15.17 -11.83
N LEU A 574 5.85 -16.28 -12.54
CA LEU A 574 5.15 -17.45 -12.04
C LEU A 574 6.18 -18.54 -11.71
N ALA A 575 6.34 -18.84 -10.42
CA ALA A 575 7.19 -19.92 -9.94
C ALA A 575 6.35 -21.20 -9.76
N MET A 576 6.75 -22.29 -10.40
CA MET A 576 6.08 -23.60 -10.31
C MET A 576 7.06 -24.65 -9.80
N PHE A 577 6.73 -25.32 -8.70
CA PHE A 577 7.55 -26.36 -8.09
C PHE A 577 6.91 -27.75 -8.24
N ASN A 578 7.67 -28.72 -8.75
CA ASN A 578 7.32 -30.12 -8.82
C ASN A 578 7.92 -30.91 -7.63
N PRO A 579 7.14 -31.22 -6.57
CA PRO A 579 7.64 -31.96 -5.41
C PRO A 579 7.69 -33.49 -5.62
N PHE A 580 7.43 -33.99 -6.83
CA PHE A 580 7.36 -35.41 -7.15
C PHE A 580 8.65 -35.95 -7.77
N GLN A 581 8.83 -37.27 -7.69
CA GLN A 581 9.95 -38.02 -8.29
C GLN A 581 9.78 -38.31 -9.79
N ALA A 582 8.68 -37.84 -10.39
CA ALA A 582 8.37 -37.99 -11.81
C ALA A 582 8.34 -36.61 -12.47
N GLU A 583 8.86 -36.55 -13.69
CA GLU A 583 8.68 -35.41 -14.58
C GLU A 583 7.20 -35.28 -14.96
N GLN A 584 6.72 -34.06 -15.17
CA GLN A 584 5.38 -33.80 -15.68
C GLN A 584 5.35 -32.56 -16.55
N ASP A 585 4.59 -32.61 -17.65
CA ASP A 585 4.22 -31.42 -18.39
C ASP A 585 3.13 -30.66 -17.62
N VAL A 586 3.34 -29.37 -17.43
CA VAL A 586 2.39 -28.43 -16.84
C VAL A 586 1.92 -27.47 -17.92
N GLU A 587 0.60 -27.32 -18.03
CA GLU A 587 -0.03 -26.34 -18.92
C GLU A 587 -0.28 -25.05 -18.12
N VAL A 588 0.15 -23.92 -18.67
CA VAL A 588 -0.17 -22.58 -18.15
C VAL A 588 -0.98 -21.86 -19.21
N THR A 589 -2.16 -21.42 -18.83
CA THR A 589 -3.03 -20.56 -19.62
C THR A 589 -2.92 -19.15 -19.08
N ILE A 590 -2.42 -18.21 -19.88
CA ILE A 590 -2.34 -16.79 -19.54
C ILE A 590 -3.46 -16.07 -20.31
N LEU A 591 -4.35 -15.40 -19.58
CA LEU A 591 -5.47 -14.65 -20.14
C LEU A 591 -5.11 -13.16 -20.14
N ALA A 592 -4.94 -12.58 -21.32
CA ALA A 592 -4.45 -11.21 -21.51
C ALA A 592 -5.31 -10.47 -22.54
N ASP A 593 -5.90 -9.32 -22.17
CA ASP A 593 -6.75 -8.49 -23.04
C ASP A 593 -7.83 -9.27 -23.83
N GLY A 594 -8.45 -10.28 -23.18
CA GLY A 594 -9.46 -11.14 -23.81
C GLY A 594 -8.91 -12.17 -24.80
N ARG A 595 -7.60 -12.41 -24.79
CA ARG A 595 -6.92 -13.50 -25.52
C ARG A 595 -6.43 -14.56 -24.54
N GLU A 596 -6.34 -15.78 -25.03
CA GLU A 596 -5.90 -16.95 -24.26
C GLU A 596 -4.59 -17.49 -24.84
N GLU A 597 -3.50 -17.35 -24.10
CA GLU A 597 -2.17 -17.80 -24.49
C GLU A 597 -1.80 -19.06 -23.68
N LYS A 598 -1.83 -20.23 -24.33
CA LYS A 598 -1.43 -21.50 -23.70
C LYS A 598 0.04 -21.78 -23.92
N ARG A 599 0.72 -22.20 -22.86
CA ARG A 599 2.11 -22.65 -22.85
C ARG A 599 2.22 -23.98 -22.10
N ARG A 600 3.22 -24.78 -22.45
CA ARG A 600 3.52 -26.03 -21.78
C ARG A 600 4.98 -26.05 -21.36
N TYR A 601 5.20 -26.43 -20.11
CA TYR A 601 6.53 -26.51 -19.50
C TYR A 601 6.73 -27.92 -18.95
N SER A 602 7.79 -28.61 -19.36
CA SER A 602 8.23 -29.82 -18.67
C SER A 602 8.88 -29.40 -17.35
N LEU A 603 8.37 -29.91 -16.23
CA LEU A 603 8.94 -29.70 -14.90
C LEU A 603 9.68 -30.97 -14.46
N PRO A 604 11.02 -30.92 -14.31
CA PRO A 604 11.81 -32.05 -13.87
C PRO A 604 11.41 -32.55 -12.47
N PRO A 605 11.76 -33.81 -12.11
CA PRO A 605 11.58 -34.32 -10.77
C PRO A 605 12.27 -33.45 -9.71
N LEU A 606 11.57 -33.15 -8.61
CA LEU A 606 12.11 -32.40 -7.47
C LEU A 606 12.76 -31.05 -7.85
N ALA A 607 12.26 -30.38 -8.88
CA ALA A 607 12.79 -29.10 -9.37
C ALA A 607 11.69 -28.04 -9.50
N ARG A 608 12.08 -26.77 -9.60
CA ARG A 608 11.18 -25.67 -9.97
C ARG A 608 11.45 -25.19 -11.40
N VAL A 609 10.45 -24.53 -11.98
CA VAL A 609 10.53 -23.76 -13.23
C VAL A 609 9.95 -22.38 -12.96
N THR A 610 10.56 -21.35 -13.53
CA THR A 610 10.15 -19.95 -13.35
C THR A 610 9.80 -19.35 -14.71
N VAL A 611 8.61 -18.77 -14.85
CA VAL A 611 8.13 -18.16 -16.09
C VAL A 611 8.12 -16.63 -15.93
N ASP A 612 8.75 -15.91 -16.85
CA ASP A 612 8.56 -14.46 -17.02
C ASP A 612 7.26 -14.23 -17.80
N VAL A 613 6.22 -13.77 -17.10
CA VAL A 613 4.88 -13.63 -17.68
C VAL A 613 4.87 -12.53 -18.76
N GLY A 614 5.65 -11.47 -18.56
CA GLY A 614 5.82 -10.40 -19.55
C GLY A 614 6.58 -10.84 -20.81
N GLY A 615 7.46 -11.84 -20.68
CA GLY A 615 8.10 -12.51 -21.82
C GLY A 615 7.13 -13.32 -22.69
N GLU A 616 6.10 -13.93 -22.09
CA GLU A 616 5.19 -14.85 -22.78
C GLU A 616 4.03 -14.17 -23.54
N VAL A 617 3.50 -13.07 -23.00
CA VAL A 617 2.37 -12.32 -23.59
C VAL A 617 2.72 -10.91 -24.07
N GLY A 618 3.94 -10.45 -23.77
CA GLY A 618 4.38 -9.08 -24.01
C GLY A 618 4.05 -8.13 -22.85
N GLY A 619 4.58 -6.91 -22.93
CA GLY A 619 4.26 -5.84 -22.00
C GLY A 619 2.93 -5.14 -22.35
N ALA A 620 2.42 -4.37 -21.38
CA ALA A 620 1.21 -3.54 -21.51
C ALA A 620 -0.15 -4.28 -21.51
N VAL A 621 -0.24 -5.46 -20.87
CA VAL A 621 -1.52 -6.17 -20.68
C VAL A 621 -1.85 -6.45 -19.21
N GLU A 622 -3.14 -6.50 -18.91
CA GLU A 622 -3.71 -7.01 -17.66
C GLU A 622 -3.88 -8.53 -17.77
N VAL A 623 -3.38 -9.32 -16.80
CA VAL A 623 -3.34 -10.79 -16.92
C VAL A 623 -3.95 -11.58 -15.76
N SER A 624 -4.70 -12.62 -16.08
CA SER A 624 -5.04 -13.72 -15.16
C SER A 624 -4.33 -15.00 -15.59
N MET A 625 -4.09 -15.94 -14.69
CA MET A 625 -3.43 -17.21 -15.02
C MET A 625 -4.14 -18.43 -14.44
N GLU A 626 -4.09 -19.52 -15.19
CA GLU A 626 -4.48 -20.86 -14.77
C GLU A 626 -3.32 -21.83 -15.02
N VAL A 627 -2.99 -22.66 -14.03
CA VAL A 627 -1.93 -23.67 -14.10
C VAL A 627 -2.55 -25.04 -13.90
N ARG A 628 -2.41 -25.95 -14.87
CA ARG A 628 -2.90 -27.35 -14.78
C ARG A 628 -1.73 -28.34 -14.80
N ALA A 629 -1.67 -29.20 -13.79
CA ALA A 629 -0.59 -30.18 -13.59
C ALA A 629 -1.15 -31.60 -13.31
N PRO A 630 -0.73 -32.66 -14.04
CA PRO A 630 -1.27 -34.02 -13.89
C PRO A 630 -1.07 -34.66 -12.51
N LEU A 631 0.12 -34.51 -11.91
CA LEU A 631 0.42 -35.00 -10.56
C LEU A 631 0.12 -33.91 -9.52
N GLY A 632 0.23 -32.66 -9.93
CA GLY A 632 0.10 -31.47 -9.11
C GLY A 632 1.43 -30.75 -8.95
N VAL A 633 1.37 -29.45 -8.69
CA VAL A 633 2.51 -28.57 -8.43
C VAL A 633 2.18 -27.64 -7.26
N VAL A 634 3.16 -26.89 -6.82
CA VAL A 634 2.98 -25.72 -5.97
C VAL A 634 3.26 -24.50 -6.86
N ALA A 635 2.37 -23.50 -6.87
CA ALA A 635 2.55 -22.32 -7.70
C ALA A 635 2.43 -21.05 -6.85
N GLU A 636 3.37 -20.12 -7.04
CA GLU A 636 3.33 -18.77 -6.47
C GLU A 636 3.62 -17.76 -7.57
N ARG A 637 2.92 -16.62 -7.56
CA ARG A 637 3.19 -15.48 -8.43
C ARG A 637 3.91 -14.41 -7.61
N SER A 638 5.04 -13.92 -8.11
CA SER A 638 5.67 -12.69 -7.62
C SER A 638 5.37 -11.53 -8.56
N LEU A 639 4.99 -10.38 -8.01
CA LEU A 639 4.72 -9.15 -8.75
C LEU A 639 5.53 -8.01 -8.15
N TYR A 640 6.34 -7.33 -8.95
CA TYR A 640 7.17 -6.19 -8.56
C TYR A 640 6.77 -4.96 -9.38
N PHE A 641 6.77 -3.77 -8.79
CA PHE A 641 6.21 -2.58 -9.45
C PHE A 641 6.80 -1.24 -8.99
N THR A 642 6.69 -0.26 -9.89
CA THR A 642 6.79 1.18 -9.65
C THR A 642 5.50 1.82 -10.17
N ARG A 643 4.58 2.22 -9.29
CA ARG A 643 3.28 2.83 -9.66
C ARG A 643 3.33 4.35 -9.44
N TRP A 644 2.87 5.10 -10.44
CA TRP A 644 2.87 6.59 -10.48
C TRP A 644 1.46 7.17 -10.31
#